data_AF-A0A1S1PRY1-F1
#
_entry.id   AF-A0A1S1PRY1-F1
#
_cell.length_a   1.000
_cell.length_b   1.000
_cell.length_c   1.000
_cell.angle_alpha   90.00
_cell.angle_beta   90.00
_cell.angle_gamma   90.00
#
_symmetry.space_group_name_H-M   'P 1'
#
loop_
_entity.id
_entity.type
_entity.pdbx_description
1 polymer ?
#
loop_
_entity_poly.entity_id
_entity_poly.type
_entity_poly.pdbx_seq_one_letter_code
_entity_poly.pdbx_strand_id
1 'polypeptide(L)'
;MGYQLGIDVGSATTVVAATDGGWPAVLTLGGARAVPSVLYMPQTGGVLFGRSAERRARTDPDRAARGFLRRLGEPGHLLVGGAAYSPDGLLARLVGHLVGQIVAARGEEPEQIVVAHPAFWPAHRREVFASAVSQLSDVSAPVATCAAADAIGTLLARRSGTRTVDLVGVYDFGAGHFDAAVLSFSPFGFQQLGTSVGVNHAGGADFDELLVERVLAEAGAGRERLDRSDPAVTAALARLREECAQAKEYLAEEDEIEVALALPGLPSTSVVLRRADLETLVAPVVDDTVRAFRRTLRTGEATPEDLSSVLLYGGAARMPIVAAQMRAAFPSVGRWEYGSDDDIATGAALIAARLAAQSSREEVTSVIRPPDSSPPILSTPPLSSVPPLRPVPPVGSVPLVGSVPPGAVASTGGPAAGDGDTSSGPVPPGGAVFGGAAAGVSASSLGYTSWPDRTGQPPAADPDATAIGHHGGSADDTLISRGGHGTPPPTTAPPPTGPTSTGATSTGEPAGAGYQGGWGSSSYPYGDAAHTVAAGSSAGGDRTQAVATPGGPGTTGAPAATGVTGVTGIAGTAGGGDPQSAAPTPSQAGTFGGSSAGTRAVPRGGLFGGWSRATIAAAVAAIVFVAGGTTLGIVLTGGGDDTPSNGIVPIAAPTATLPPPAATTAPPAAPTPGPNTVLVAGSSEVAPITETAYAGFRKVQQNVTVNVEASTTEDGFAKLCAGGVDIVGASFEFDPSFSKDPGCADQIVGFEVAHHTLPIVVNPQNTWARCMTLDQVREVWDAGSTINRWNQIDPSFPDEPIAFVGPSRNTVQAQVFNSTVNDSSSRSRQYQETDLSGVANDVAGDRLAMGFLDFPTFETFGPRLRGLEIDNGEGCVEPNAVTAGTGFYLPLCKPVFVYARKDSLQKPATAAFMRYYMENGEEIAFDAHYVPRTKSTIDENVARVDELTKGVPPVTA
;
A
#
# COMPACT_ATOMS: atom_id res chain seq x y z
N MET A 1 -25.17 23.25 -20.71
CA MET A 1 -23.79 22.87 -20.43
C MET A 1 -23.21 23.99 -19.61
N GLY A 2 -23.41 23.89 -18.30
CA GLY A 2 -22.51 24.49 -17.33
C GLY A 2 -21.17 23.78 -17.35
N TYR A 3 -20.38 23.99 -16.31
CA TYR A 3 -19.00 23.52 -16.24
C TYR A 3 -18.85 22.27 -15.39
N GLN A 4 -17.81 21.48 -15.68
CA GLN A 4 -17.43 20.32 -14.87
C GLN A 4 -16.06 20.56 -14.23
N LEU A 5 -15.88 20.10 -12.99
CA LEU A 5 -14.65 20.29 -12.20
C LEU A 5 -13.85 19.00 -12.05
N GLY A 6 -12.55 19.11 -12.24
CA GLY A 6 -11.55 18.14 -11.79
C GLY A 6 -10.70 18.74 -10.67
N ILE A 7 -10.62 18.04 -9.54
CA ILE A 7 -9.89 18.48 -8.36
C ILE A 7 -8.83 17.43 -8.03
N ASP A 8 -7.57 17.86 -7.97
CA ASP A 8 -6.49 17.09 -7.36
C ASP A 8 -6.24 17.64 -5.95
N VAL A 9 -6.32 16.79 -4.92
CA VAL A 9 -6.08 17.15 -3.51
C VAL A 9 -4.88 16.38 -3.00
N GLY A 10 -3.68 16.79 -3.42
CA GLY A 10 -2.41 16.22 -2.96
C GLY A 10 -2.08 16.60 -1.51
N SER A 11 -1.19 15.82 -0.89
CA SER A 11 -0.83 15.96 0.54
C SER A 11 -0.23 17.32 0.95
N ALA A 12 0.32 18.09 0.01
CA ALA A 12 0.85 19.44 0.24
C ALA A 12 0.26 20.50 -0.70
N THR A 13 -0.21 20.13 -1.89
CA THR A 13 -0.77 21.05 -2.89
C THR A 13 -2.11 20.53 -3.42
N THR A 14 -3.04 21.44 -3.64
CA THR A 14 -4.33 21.21 -4.30
C THR A 14 -4.34 21.97 -5.63
N VAL A 15 -4.89 21.37 -6.68
CA VAL A 15 -5.06 21.98 -8.01
C VAL A 15 -6.49 21.73 -8.51
N VAL A 16 -7.06 22.69 -9.25
CA VAL A 16 -8.40 22.55 -9.84
C VAL A 16 -8.37 22.93 -11.31
N ALA A 17 -8.96 22.09 -12.15
CA ALA A 17 -9.30 22.42 -13.53
C ALA A 17 -10.82 22.44 -13.73
N ALA A 18 -11.28 23.32 -14.62
CA ALA A 18 -12.67 23.38 -15.05
C ALA A 18 -12.74 23.20 -16.57
N THR A 19 -13.80 22.57 -17.07
CA THR A 19 -14.11 22.58 -18.50
C THR A 19 -15.59 22.87 -18.72
N ASP A 20 -15.88 23.66 -19.74
CA ASP A 20 -17.23 24.02 -20.17
C ASP A 20 -17.62 23.16 -21.42
N GLY A 21 -17.21 21.89 -21.42
CA GLY A 21 -17.23 20.97 -22.58
C GLY A 21 -16.05 21.10 -23.55
N GLY A 22 -15.10 22.00 -23.28
CA GLY A 22 -13.90 22.26 -24.09
C GLY A 22 -12.66 21.47 -23.65
N TRP A 23 -11.48 22.05 -23.93
CA TRP A 23 -10.24 21.65 -23.25
C TRP A 23 -10.23 22.25 -21.83
N PRO A 24 -9.88 21.51 -20.76
CA PRO A 24 -9.93 22.06 -19.41
C PRO A 24 -8.92 23.17 -19.17
N ALA A 25 -9.36 24.22 -18.47
CA ALA A 25 -8.53 25.33 -18.01
C ALA A 25 -8.28 25.20 -16.50
N VAL A 26 -7.02 25.32 -16.09
CA VAL A 26 -6.64 25.30 -14.67
C VAL A 26 -7.03 26.62 -14.01
N LEU A 27 -7.75 26.54 -12.89
CA LEU A 27 -8.23 27.71 -12.15
C LEU A 27 -7.08 28.32 -11.33
N THR A 28 -7.07 29.66 -11.24
CA THR A 28 -6.10 30.39 -10.42
C THR A 28 -6.74 30.75 -9.08
N LEU A 29 -6.42 29.97 -8.04
CA LEU A 29 -6.95 30.10 -6.69
C LEU A 29 -5.99 30.95 -5.85
N GLY A 30 -6.48 32.06 -5.26
CA GLY A 30 -5.65 32.95 -4.44
C GLY A 30 -4.39 33.50 -5.12
N GLY A 31 -4.35 33.53 -6.45
CA GLY A 31 -3.18 33.96 -7.24
C GLY A 31 -2.19 32.86 -7.64
N ALA A 32 -2.54 31.57 -7.54
CA ALA A 32 -1.73 30.46 -8.05
C ALA A 32 -2.57 29.31 -8.63
N ARG A 33 -1.98 28.47 -9.49
CA ARG A 33 -2.63 27.26 -10.04
C ARG A 33 -2.64 26.13 -9.02
N ALA A 34 -1.48 25.80 -8.47
CA ALA A 34 -1.33 25.00 -7.27
C ALA A 34 -1.39 25.88 -6.01
N VAL A 35 -2.16 25.46 -5.01
CA VAL A 35 -2.27 26.14 -3.71
C VAL A 35 -2.00 25.16 -2.56
N PRO A 36 -1.43 25.60 -1.43
CA PRO A 36 -1.14 24.72 -0.30
C PRO A 36 -2.39 24.01 0.25
N SER A 37 -2.30 22.69 0.47
CA SER A 37 -3.32 21.84 1.10
C SER A 37 -3.38 22.06 2.62
N VAL A 38 -3.55 23.33 3.01
CA VAL A 38 -3.54 23.81 4.39
C VAL A 38 -4.89 24.44 4.71
N LEU A 39 -5.53 23.97 5.78
CA LEU A 39 -6.68 24.63 6.38
C LEU A 39 -6.23 25.38 7.63
N TYR A 40 -6.78 26.57 7.88
CA TYR A 40 -6.60 27.30 9.13
C TYR A 40 -7.96 27.69 9.69
N MET A 41 -8.16 27.50 10.99
CA MET A 41 -9.44 27.67 11.68
C MET A 41 -9.39 28.93 12.59
N PRO A 42 -9.84 30.12 12.16
CA PRO A 42 -9.72 31.34 12.96
C PRO A 42 -10.47 31.25 14.30
N GLN A 43 -10.02 32.02 15.29
CA GLN A 43 -10.75 32.15 16.58
C GLN A 43 -12.15 32.78 16.40
N THR A 44 -12.34 33.58 15.34
CA THR A 44 -13.61 34.19 14.94
C THR A 44 -14.57 33.20 14.26
N GLY A 45 -14.20 31.94 14.09
CA GLY A 45 -14.89 30.97 13.25
C GLY A 45 -14.59 31.16 11.75
N GLY A 46 -15.26 30.35 10.93
CA GLY A 46 -14.97 30.21 9.50
C GLY A 46 -13.77 29.28 9.23
N VAL A 47 -13.35 29.24 7.96
CA VAL A 47 -12.20 28.45 7.48
C VAL A 47 -11.40 29.34 6.53
N LEU A 48 -10.07 29.27 6.60
CA LEU A 48 -9.16 29.76 5.56
C LEU A 48 -8.47 28.59 4.88
N PHE A 49 -8.09 28.77 3.61
CA PHE A 49 -7.43 27.77 2.78
C PHE A 49 -6.20 28.36 2.04
N GLY A 50 -5.30 27.50 1.56
CA GLY A 50 -4.18 27.87 0.68
C GLY A 50 -3.18 28.84 1.30
N ARG A 51 -2.61 29.71 0.47
CA ARG A 51 -1.63 30.74 0.86
C ARG A 51 -2.16 31.71 1.94
N SER A 52 -3.46 31.78 2.18
CA SER A 52 -4.06 32.59 3.24
C SER A 52 -4.12 31.85 4.58
N ALA A 53 -4.32 30.52 4.57
CA ALA A 53 -4.17 29.67 5.75
C ALA A 53 -2.71 29.55 6.18
N GLU A 54 -1.83 29.26 5.21
CA GLU A 54 -0.38 29.12 5.40
C GLU A 54 0.25 30.35 6.07
N ARG A 55 -0.04 31.57 5.58
CA ARG A 55 0.46 32.81 6.19
C ARG A 55 -0.05 33.06 7.62
N ARG A 56 -1.18 32.46 8.02
CA ARG A 56 -1.68 32.49 9.40
C ARG A 56 -1.03 31.40 10.27
N ALA A 57 -0.79 30.22 9.71
CA ALA A 57 -0.08 29.13 10.38
C ALA A 57 1.32 29.55 10.88
N ARG A 58 2.04 30.42 10.13
CA ARG A 58 3.34 30.97 10.57
C ARG A 58 3.30 31.73 11.91
N THR A 59 2.14 32.30 12.26
CA THR A 59 1.92 33.04 13.51
C THR A 59 1.16 32.24 14.58
N ASP A 60 0.42 31.22 14.18
CA ASP A 60 -0.56 30.50 14.99
C ASP A 60 -0.69 29.06 14.43
N PRO A 61 0.35 28.21 14.58
CA PRO A 61 0.46 26.94 13.87
C PRO A 61 -0.52 25.90 14.40
N ASP A 62 -0.83 25.95 15.69
CA ASP A 62 -1.73 25.02 16.38
C ASP A 62 -3.17 25.07 15.81
N ARG A 63 -3.52 26.16 15.11
CA ARG A 63 -4.81 26.38 14.43
C ARG A 63 -4.80 25.99 12.95
N ALA A 64 -3.72 25.37 12.45
CA ALA A 64 -3.60 24.91 11.08
C ALA A 64 -3.59 23.38 10.96
N ALA A 65 -4.38 22.84 10.03
CA ALA A 65 -4.30 21.45 9.61
C ALA A 65 -3.40 21.31 8.38
N ARG A 66 -2.44 20.38 8.44
CA ARG A 66 -1.47 20.04 7.38
C ARG A 66 -1.38 18.52 7.27
N GLY A 67 -1.13 17.99 6.07
CA GLY A 67 -0.82 16.56 5.85
C GLY A 67 -1.92 15.55 6.21
N PHE A 68 -3.14 16.00 6.56
CA PHE A 68 -4.22 15.14 7.08
C PHE A 68 -4.65 14.03 6.10
N LEU A 69 -4.49 14.24 4.80
CA LEU A 69 -4.70 13.21 3.76
C LEU A 69 -3.86 11.94 3.97
N ARG A 70 -2.65 12.06 4.53
CA ARG A 70 -1.80 10.90 4.85
C ARG A 70 -2.48 9.98 5.86
N ARG A 71 -3.28 10.57 6.76
CA ARG A 71 -4.00 9.92 7.85
C ARG A 71 -5.42 9.45 7.47
N LEU A 72 -5.80 9.53 6.20
CA LEU A 72 -7.15 9.16 5.79
C LEU A 72 -7.39 7.66 6.00
N GLY A 73 -8.51 7.31 6.64
CA GLY A 73 -8.83 5.94 7.02
C GLY A 73 -8.06 5.38 8.23
N GLU A 74 -7.17 6.16 8.85
CA GLU A 74 -6.57 5.82 10.16
C GLU A 74 -7.54 6.12 11.31
N PRO A 75 -7.46 5.38 12.44
CA PRO A 75 -8.17 5.75 13.65
C PRO A 75 -7.63 7.04 14.28
N GLY A 76 -8.53 7.86 14.81
CA GLY A 76 -8.22 9.03 15.63
C GLY A 76 -8.43 10.38 14.93
N HIS A 77 -7.93 11.43 15.57
CA HIS A 77 -8.22 12.82 15.20
C HIS A 77 -6.95 13.65 15.05
N LEU A 78 -7.06 14.82 14.45
CA LEU A 78 -6.11 15.92 14.53
C LEU A 78 -6.68 16.99 15.48
N LEU A 79 -5.84 17.54 16.37
CA LEU A 79 -6.20 18.71 17.15
C LEU A 79 -5.87 19.97 16.36
N VAL A 80 -6.87 20.82 16.14
CA VAL A 80 -6.74 22.09 15.42
C VAL A 80 -7.39 23.19 16.27
N GLY A 81 -6.57 24.06 16.83
CA GLY A 81 -6.99 25.14 17.73
C GLY A 81 -7.65 24.66 19.02
N GLY A 82 -7.29 23.46 19.49
CA GLY A 82 -7.86 22.79 20.66
C GLY A 82 -9.11 21.93 20.39
N ALA A 83 -9.67 21.97 19.17
CA ALA A 83 -10.79 21.12 18.77
C ALA A 83 -10.31 19.90 17.98
N ALA A 84 -10.97 18.75 18.17
CA ALA A 84 -10.67 17.51 17.46
C ALA A 84 -11.42 17.44 16.12
N TYR A 85 -10.71 17.08 15.05
CA TYR A 85 -11.27 16.87 13.70
C TYR A 85 -10.79 15.53 13.14
N SER A 86 -11.68 14.82 12.44
CA SER A 86 -11.30 13.62 11.67
C SER A 86 -10.58 14.02 10.36
N PRO A 87 -9.71 13.16 9.81
CA PRO A 87 -9.00 13.42 8.54
C PRO A 87 -9.96 13.62 7.35
N ASP A 88 -11.00 12.80 7.27
CA ASP A 88 -12.14 12.88 6.36
C ASP A 88 -12.95 14.19 6.53
N GLY A 89 -13.24 14.60 7.76
CA GLY A 89 -13.93 15.85 8.06
C GLY A 89 -13.11 17.10 7.68
N LEU A 90 -11.78 17.00 7.66
CA LEU A 90 -10.89 18.05 7.12
C LEU A 90 -10.89 18.03 5.59
N LEU A 91 -10.86 16.86 4.95
CA LEU A 91 -10.99 16.72 3.49
C LEU A 91 -12.33 17.29 2.98
N ALA A 92 -13.46 16.91 3.59
CA ALA A 92 -14.78 17.43 3.26
C ALA A 92 -14.83 18.97 3.38
N ARG A 93 -14.24 19.52 4.46
CA ARG A 93 -14.15 20.98 4.67
C ARG A 93 -13.27 21.67 3.63
N LEU A 94 -12.17 21.05 3.18
CA LEU A 94 -11.33 21.59 2.11
C LEU A 94 -12.12 21.64 0.80
N VAL A 95 -12.68 20.51 0.36
CA VAL A 95 -13.36 20.42 -0.95
C VAL A 95 -14.63 21.28 -0.97
N GLY A 96 -15.45 21.25 0.08
CA GLY A 96 -16.64 22.11 0.18
C GLY A 96 -16.32 23.60 0.17
N HIS A 97 -15.30 24.05 0.93
CA HIS A 97 -14.86 25.45 0.93
C HIS A 97 -14.27 25.88 -0.42
N LEU A 98 -13.52 24.99 -1.08
CA LEU A 98 -12.93 25.20 -2.39
C LEU A 98 -14.00 25.33 -3.48
N VAL A 99 -14.96 24.41 -3.53
CA VAL A 99 -16.09 24.46 -4.47
C VAL A 99 -16.94 25.71 -4.20
N GLY A 100 -17.24 26.03 -2.94
CA GLY A 100 -17.96 27.25 -2.57
C GLY A 100 -17.30 28.55 -3.05
N GLN A 101 -15.96 28.63 -2.98
CA GLN A 101 -15.22 29.77 -3.57
C GLN A 101 -15.37 29.83 -5.10
N ILE A 102 -15.34 28.69 -5.80
CA ILE A 102 -15.46 28.62 -7.26
C ILE A 102 -16.89 29.00 -7.70
N VAL A 103 -17.92 28.48 -7.02
CA VAL A 103 -19.33 28.82 -7.27
C VAL A 103 -19.59 30.31 -7.02
N ALA A 104 -19.07 30.86 -5.91
CA ALA A 104 -19.17 32.30 -5.63
C ALA A 104 -18.43 33.18 -6.66
N ALA A 105 -17.40 32.66 -7.33
CA ALA A 105 -16.64 33.37 -8.36
C ALA A 105 -17.23 33.23 -9.78
N ARG A 106 -17.88 32.10 -10.11
CA ARG A 106 -18.53 31.85 -11.41
C ARG A 106 -20.00 32.27 -11.45
N GLY A 107 -20.72 32.22 -10.33
CA GLY A 107 -22.14 32.58 -10.22
C GLY A 107 -23.13 31.44 -10.52
N GLU A 108 -22.64 30.23 -10.79
CA GLU A 108 -23.44 29.02 -11.04
C GLU A 108 -22.75 27.79 -10.41
N GLU A 109 -23.49 26.70 -10.18
CA GLU A 109 -22.92 25.41 -9.72
C GLU A 109 -22.37 24.57 -10.89
N PRO A 110 -21.37 23.70 -10.65
CA PRO A 110 -20.90 22.76 -11.67
C PRO A 110 -21.94 21.65 -11.95
N GLU A 111 -21.96 21.13 -13.18
CA GLU A 111 -22.80 19.97 -13.55
C GLU A 111 -22.27 18.64 -12.98
N GLN A 112 -20.95 18.54 -12.76
CA GLN A 112 -20.27 17.36 -12.20
C GLN A 112 -18.93 17.75 -11.59
N ILE A 113 -18.57 17.11 -10.47
CA ILE A 113 -17.25 17.21 -9.84
C ILE A 113 -16.59 15.82 -9.83
N VAL A 114 -15.29 15.75 -10.11
CA VAL A 114 -14.45 14.56 -9.89
C VAL A 114 -13.25 14.95 -9.04
N VAL A 115 -13.00 14.19 -7.97
CA VAL A 115 -11.84 14.38 -7.07
C VAL A 115 -10.88 13.19 -7.20
N ALA A 116 -9.60 13.48 -7.48
CA ALA A 116 -8.58 12.45 -7.66
C ALA A 116 -8.00 11.96 -6.32
N HIS A 117 -7.66 10.68 -6.24
CA HIS A 117 -6.92 10.05 -5.15
C HIS A 117 -5.74 9.20 -5.68
N PRO A 118 -4.73 8.86 -4.86
CA PRO A 118 -3.66 7.94 -5.25
C PRO A 118 -4.19 6.55 -5.66
N ALA A 119 -3.56 5.93 -6.65
CA ALA A 119 -3.98 4.68 -7.25
C ALA A 119 -3.71 3.46 -6.33
N PHE A 120 -2.57 3.44 -5.63
CA PHE A 120 -2.22 2.37 -4.68
C PHE A 120 -3.12 2.25 -3.43
N TRP A 121 -4.05 3.19 -3.21
CA TRP A 121 -4.85 3.20 -1.98
C TRP A 121 -5.79 1.98 -1.88
N PRO A 122 -5.84 1.30 -0.72
CA PRO A 122 -6.74 0.16 -0.51
C PRO A 122 -8.21 0.60 -0.54
N ALA A 123 -9.11 -0.36 -0.76
CA ALA A 123 -10.56 -0.15 -0.90
C ALA A 123 -11.13 0.77 0.19
N HIS A 124 -10.98 0.40 1.47
CA HIS A 124 -11.34 1.22 2.65
C HIS A 124 -10.91 2.70 2.55
N ARG A 125 -9.65 2.99 2.22
CA ARG A 125 -9.16 4.39 2.15
C ARG A 125 -9.82 5.15 0.99
N ARG A 126 -10.11 4.48 -0.13
CA ARG A 126 -10.86 5.06 -1.27
C ARG A 126 -12.35 5.26 -0.94
N GLU A 127 -12.96 4.35 -0.18
CA GLU A 127 -14.34 4.45 0.30
C GLU A 127 -14.50 5.60 1.30
N VAL A 128 -13.58 5.75 2.26
CA VAL A 128 -13.54 6.90 3.18
C VAL A 128 -13.36 8.21 2.42
N PHE A 129 -12.49 8.24 1.41
CA PHE A 129 -12.30 9.40 0.53
C PHE A 129 -13.59 9.77 -0.23
N ALA A 130 -14.21 8.80 -0.90
CA ALA A 130 -15.46 8.99 -1.65
C ALA A 130 -16.63 9.40 -0.74
N SER A 131 -16.74 8.82 0.46
CA SER A 131 -17.73 9.19 1.47
C SER A 131 -17.54 10.63 1.95
N ALA A 132 -16.30 11.05 2.22
CA ALA A 132 -15.99 12.41 2.65
C ALA A 132 -16.30 13.48 1.58
N VAL A 133 -16.05 13.20 0.30
CA VAL A 133 -16.29 14.16 -0.79
C VAL A 133 -17.70 14.09 -1.40
N SER A 134 -18.51 13.08 -1.07
CA SER A 134 -19.93 13.01 -1.48
C SER A 134 -20.90 13.61 -0.46
N GLN A 135 -20.51 13.76 0.80
CA GLN A 135 -21.33 14.32 1.89
C GLN A 135 -21.10 15.84 2.11
N LEU A 136 -20.78 16.59 1.06
CA LEU A 136 -20.51 18.04 1.13
C LEU A 136 -21.81 18.82 1.39
N SER A 137 -21.94 19.40 2.58
CA SER A 137 -23.21 19.99 3.05
C SER A 137 -23.70 21.21 2.25
N ASP A 138 -22.81 21.90 1.56
CA ASP A 138 -23.05 23.16 0.84
C ASP A 138 -22.82 23.05 -0.68
N VAL A 139 -22.87 21.83 -1.25
CA VAL A 139 -22.65 21.56 -2.69
C VAL A 139 -23.78 20.66 -3.22
N SER A 140 -24.54 21.13 -4.19
CA SER A 140 -25.67 20.37 -4.79
C SER A 140 -25.20 19.47 -5.94
N ALA A 141 -24.10 19.85 -6.60
CA ALA A 141 -23.50 19.13 -7.72
C ALA A 141 -23.07 17.70 -7.37
N PRO A 142 -23.27 16.71 -8.26
CA PRO A 142 -22.81 15.34 -8.03
C PRO A 142 -21.28 15.27 -7.99
N VAL A 143 -20.75 14.55 -6.99
CA VAL A 143 -19.31 14.35 -6.78
C VAL A 143 -18.98 12.88 -6.98
N ALA A 144 -17.97 12.61 -7.82
CA ALA A 144 -17.38 11.29 -8.04
C ALA A 144 -15.86 11.33 -7.76
N THR A 145 -15.21 10.18 -7.82
CA THR A 145 -13.77 10.03 -7.55
C THR A 145 -13.07 9.20 -8.62
N CYS A 146 -11.77 9.41 -8.82
CA CYS A 146 -10.94 8.61 -9.72
C CYS A 146 -9.52 8.41 -9.17
N ALA A 147 -8.79 7.40 -9.66
CA ALA A 147 -7.37 7.32 -9.39
C ALA A 147 -6.60 8.40 -10.16
N ALA A 148 -5.46 8.86 -9.62
CA ALA A 148 -4.54 9.76 -10.30
C ALA A 148 -4.06 9.17 -11.63
N ALA A 149 -3.80 7.85 -11.66
CA ALA A 149 -3.46 7.10 -12.87
C ALA A 149 -4.55 7.16 -13.95
N ASP A 150 -5.84 7.08 -13.58
CA ASP A 150 -6.97 7.21 -14.53
C ASP A 150 -7.09 8.63 -15.11
N ALA A 151 -6.84 9.64 -14.27
CA ALA A 151 -6.83 11.03 -14.69
C ALA A 151 -5.69 11.29 -15.69
N ILE A 152 -4.46 10.87 -15.35
CA ILE A 152 -3.27 10.94 -16.21
C ILE A 152 -3.52 10.18 -17.53
N GLY A 153 -4.04 8.96 -17.47
CA GLY A 153 -4.40 8.16 -18.64
C GLY A 153 -5.45 8.83 -19.54
N THR A 154 -6.49 9.41 -18.94
CA THR A 154 -7.55 10.14 -19.67
C THR A 154 -7.00 11.38 -20.36
N LEU A 155 -6.10 12.11 -19.70
CA LEU A 155 -5.43 13.27 -20.28
C LEU A 155 -4.48 12.88 -21.43
N LEU A 156 -3.67 11.85 -21.23
CA LEU A 156 -2.73 11.35 -22.25
C LEU A 156 -3.48 10.82 -23.49
N ALA A 157 -4.57 10.07 -23.30
CA ALA A 157 -5.43 9.61 -24.39
C ALA A 157 -6.21 10.75 -25.10
N ARG A 158 -6.21 11.96 -24.52
CA ARG A 158 -6.79 13.17 -25.12
C ARG A 158 -5.74 14.08 -25.77
N ARG A 159 -4.49 14.07 -25.30
CA ARG A 159 -3.32 14.74 -25.93
C ARG A 159 -2.82 13.95 -27.13
N SER A 160 -2.59 12.65 -26.94
CA SER A 160 -2.13 11.72 -27.96
C SER A 160 -3.30 11.19 -28.76
N GLY A 161 -3.40 11.58 -30.04
CA GLY A 161 -4.34 10.96 -30.99
C GLY A 161 -3.84 9.59 -31.47
N THR A 162 -3.52 8.70 -30.53
CA THR A 162 -2.62 7.56 -30.73
C THR A 162 -3.16 6.49 -31.67
N ARG A 163 -2.27 5.90 -32.46
CA ARG A 163 -2.58 4.84 -33.44
C ARG A 163 -1.74 3.57 -33.23
N THR A 164 -1.00 3.52 -32.13
CA THR A 164 -0.09 2.46 -31.71
C THR A 164 -0.49 1.95 -30.33
N VAL A 165 0.12 0.84 -29.92
CA VAL A 165 0.05 0.34 -28.54
C VAL A 165 1.32 0.76 -27.83
N ASP A 166 1.18 1.63 -26.83
CA ASP A 166 2.29 2.26 -26.13
C ASP A 166 2.15 1.98 -24.62
N LEU A 167 3.22 1.54 -23.96
CA LEU A 167 3.26 1.36 -22.50
C LEU A 167 3.95 2.54 -21.83
N VAL A 168 3.32 3.12 -20.80
CA VAL A 168 3.80 4.31 -20.09
C VAL A 168 3.82 4.04 -18.60
N GLY A 169 4.99 4.18 -17.99
CA GLY A 169 5.13 4.14 -16.54
C GLY A 169 4.76 5.48 -15.92
N VAL A 170 3.94 5.46 -14.88
CA VAL A 170 3.64 6.62 -14.02
C VAL A 170 4.36 6.41 -12.70
N TYR A 171 5.19 7.37 -12.32
CA TYR A 171 5.93 7.42 -11.06
C TYR A 171 5.57 8.76 -10.41
N ASP A 172 4.69 8.76 -9.40
CA ASP A 172 4.26 9.96 -8.68
C ASP A 172 4.86 9.99 -7.27
N PHE A 173 5.78 10.92 -7.04
CA PHE A 173 6.48 11.07 -5.77
C PHE A 173 6.15 12.43 -5.15
N GLY A 174 5.05 12.43 -4.39
CA GLY A 174 4.48 13.61 -3.77
C GLY A 174 5.07 13.95 -2.40
N ALA A 175 4.34 14.77 -1.65
CA ALA A 175 4.78 15.23 -0.33
C ALA A 175 4.51 14.23 0.81
N GLY A 176 3.62 13.24 0.65
CA GLY A 176 3.19 12.35 1.75
C GLY A 176 3.12 10.85 1.43
N HIS A 177 3.36 10.49 0.16
CA HIS A 177 3.39 9.12 -0.33
C HIS A 177 4.09 9.08 -1.70
N PHE A 178 4.53 7.88 -2.07
CA PHE A 178 4.85 7.48 -3.43
C PHE A 178 3.71 6.62 -4.00
N ASP A 179 3.41 6.77 -5.29
CA ASP A 179 2.42 5.99 -6.04
C ASP A 179 2.96 5.64 -7.44
N ALA A 180 2.69 4.42 -7.91
CA ALA A 180 3.13 3.95 -9.22
C ALA A 180 2.03 3.19 -9.96
N ALA A 181 1.98 3.37 -11.28
CA ALA A 181 1.10 2.63 -12.18
C ALA A 181 1.79 2.39 -13.53
N VAL A 182 1.32 1.39 -14.28
CA VAL A 182 1.69 1.18 -15.68
C VAL A 182 0.44 1.30 -16.52
N LEU A 183 0.46 2.18 -17.52
CA LEU A 183 -0.68 2.44 -18.41
C LEU A 183 -0.38 1.89 -19.81
N SER A 184 -1.27 1.02 -20.30
CA SER A 184 -1.25 0.54 -21.68
C SER A 184 -2.24 1.34 -22.52
N PHE A 185 -1.74 2.02 -23.55
CA PHE A 185 -2.53 2.78 -24.50
C PHE A 185 -2.83 1.97 -25.76
N SER A 186 -3.95 2.27 -26.41
CA SER A 186 -4.38 1.65 -27.66
C SER A 186 -5.25 2.62 -28.47
N PRO A 187 -5.54 2.33 -29.75
CA PRO A 187 -6.52 3.10 -30.54
C PRO A 187 -7.95 3.14 -29.97
N PHE A 188 -8.27 2.33 -28.95
CA PHE A 188 -9.59 2.27 -28.31
C PHE A 188 -9.66 3.00 -26.96
N GLY A 189 -8.52 3.50 -26.45
CA GLY A 189 -8.38 4.07 -25.11
C GLY A 189 -7.18 3.50 -24.38
N PHE A 190 -7.13 3.70 -23.06
CA PHE A 190 -6.08 3.19 -22.18
C PHE A 190 -6.65 2.25 -21.12
N GLN A 191 -5.79 1.43 -20.52
CA GLN A 191 -6.07 0.65 -19.31
C GLN A 191 -4.82 0.64 -18.40
N GLN A 192 -5.01 0.50 -17.10
CA GLN A 192 -3.91 0.13 -16.21
C GLN A 192 -3.53 -1.34 -16.42
N LEU A 193 -2.24 -1.65 -16.38
CA LEU A 193 -1.73 -3.01 -16.25
C LEU A 193 -1.29 -3.25 -14.80
N GLY A 194 -1.64 -4.43 -14.27
CA GLY A 194 -1.28 -4.83 -12.92
C GLY A 194 -1.91 -3.96 -11.82
N THR A 195 -1.31 -4.07 -10.64
CA THR A 195 -1.75 -3.38 -9.42
C THR A 195 -0.78 -2.24 -9.10
N SER A 196 -1.33 -1.07 -8.79
CA SER A 196 -0.52 0.07 -8.35
C SER A 196 0.19 -0.24 -7.04
N VAL A 197 1.50 -0.02 -6.98
CA VAL A 197 2.30 -0.16 -5.75
C VAL A 197 2.76 1.21 -5.31
N GLY A 198 2.52 1.56 -4.06
CA GLY A 198 2.94 2.81 -3.46
C GLY A 198 3.60 2.60 -2.11
N VAL A 199 4.20 3.66 -1.57
CA VAL A 199 4.88 3.65 -0.27
C VAL A 199 4.32 4.79 0.57
N ASN A 200 3.67 4.45 1.68
CA ASN A 200 3.25 5.43 2.70
C ASN A 200 4.50 5.93 3.45
N HIS A 201 4.51 7.19 3.87
CA HIS A 201 5.66 7.81 4.58
C HIS A 201 6.99 7.87 3.80
N ALA A 202 6.96 7.57 2.50
CA ALA A 202 7.93 8.04 1.53
C ALA A 202 7.36 9.29 0.86
N GLY A 203 7.85 10.47 1.23
CA GLY A 203 7.38 11.70 0.60
C GLY A 203 8.18 12.93 1.02
N GLY A 204 8.04 14.01 0.26
CA GLY A 204 8.78 15.25 0.47
C GLY A 204 8.66 15.87 1.87
N ALA A 205 7.57 15.64 2.62
CA ALA A 205 7.40 16.11 4.00
C ALA A 205 8.11 15.23 5.04
N ASP A 206 8.35 13.95 4.74
CA ASP A 206 9.16 13.08 5.60
C ASP A 206 10.65 13.45 5.49
N PHE A 207 11.08 13.89 4.30
CA PHE A 207 12.39 14.50 4.09
C PHE A 207 12.55 15.83 4.86
N ASP A 208 11.47 16.59 5.03
CA ASP A 208 11.50 17.84 5.80
C ASP A 208 11.71 17.57 7.30
N GLU A 209 11.03 16.58 7.88
CA GLU A 209 11.29 16.19 9.27
C GLU A 209 12.72 15.64 9.44
N LEU A 210 13.26 14.87 8.48
CA LEU A 210 14.64 14.40 8.51
C LEU A 210 15.65 15.57 8.47
N LEU A 211 15.42 16.60 7.66
CA LEU A 211 16.23 17.83 7.66
C LEU A 211 16.09 18.62 8.97
N VAL A 212 14.88 18.72 9.54
CA VAL A 212 14.66 19.36 10.85
C VAL A 212 15.44 18.64 11.94
N GLU A 213 15.40 17.31 11.99
CA GLU A 213 16.19 16.55 12.97
C GLU A 213 17.70 16.70 12.75
N ARG A 214 18.16 16.84 11.49
CA ARG A 214 19.56 17.13 11.17
C ARG A 214 20.00 18.53 11.64
N VAL A 215 19.23 19.58 11.33
CA VAL A 215 19.53 20.97 11.76
C VAL A 215 19.55 21.08 13.29
N LEU A 216 18.58 20.46 13.97
CA LEU A 216 18.55 20.42 15.43
C LEU A 216 19.74 19.65 16.03
N ALA A 217 20.20 18.59 15.39
CA ALA A 217 21.38 17.85 15.83
C ALA A 217 22.68 18.67 15.68
N GLU A 218 22.91 19.30 14.53
CA GLU A 218 24.11 20.12 14.29
C GLU A 218 24.18 21.35 15.20
N ALA A 219 23.04 21.99 15.47
CA ALA A 219 22.96 23.11 16.41
C ALA A 219 23.08 22.70 17.91
N GLY A 220 23.24 21.40 18.21
CA GLY A 220 23.24 20.90 19.59
C GLY A 220 21.90 21.08 20.31
N ALA A 221 20.81 21.22 19.56
CA ALA A 221 19.43 21.47 20.02
C ALA A 221 18.58 20.19 20.03
N GLY A 222 19.20 19.06 20.42
CA GLY A 222 18.56 17.75 20.47
C GLY A 222 17.31 17.68 21.38
N ARG A 223 16.45 16.68 21.14
CA ARG A 223 15.11 16.52 21.76
C ARG A 223 15.01 16.88 23.24
N GLU A 224 15.99 16.46 24.05
CA GLU A 224 16.00 16.64 25.52
C GLU A 224 16.17 18.10 25.99
N ARG A 225 16.57 19.03 25.10
CA ARG A 225 16.80 20.44 25.45
C ARG A 225 15.63 21.36 25.13
N LEU A 226 14.55 20.85 24.55
CA LEU A 226 13.43 21.63 24.04
C LEU A 226 12.12 21.20 24.69
N ASP A 227 11.54 22.08 25.52
CA ASP A 227 10.20 21.89 26.05
C ASP A 227 9.17 22.05 24.92
N ARG A 228 8.68 20.92 24.39
CA ARG A 228 7.67 20.89 23.32
C ARG A 228 6.25 21.22 23.82
N SER A 229 6.07 21.53 25.10
CA SER A 229 4.82 22.08 25.64
C SER A 229 4.80 23.61 25.68
N ASP A 230 5.94 24.29 25.52
CA ASP A 230 6.02 25.74 25.36
C ASP A 230 5.52 26.16 23.95
N PRO A 231 4.44 26.96 23.84
CA PRO A 231 3.96 27.46 22.55
C PRO A 231 5.01 28.24 21.76
N ALA A 232 5.96 28.91 22.42
CA ALA A 232 7.04 29.62 21.74
C ALA A 232 8.03 28.66 21.06
N VAL A 233 8.33 27.52 21.69
CA VAL A 233 9.17 26.45 21.12
C VAL A 233 8.43 25.75 19.99
N THR A 234 7.14 25.42 20.18
CA THR A 234 6.29 24.82 19.14
C THR A 234 6.18 25.73 17.91
N ALA A 235 5.97 27.04 18.10
CA ALA A 235 5.97 28.00 17.00
C ALA A 235 7.33 28.17 16.31
N ALA A 236 8.44 28.03 17.05
CA ALA A 236 9.79 28.05 16.45
C ALA A 236 10.08 26.78 15.64
N LEU A 237 9.69 25.61 16.13
CA LEU A 237 9.78 24.34 15.40
C LEU A 237 8.84 24.30 14.17
N ALA A 238 7.70 24.99 14.22
CA ALA A 238 6.82 25.15 13.06
C ALA A 238 7.45 26.02 11.95
N ARG A 239 8.16 27.10 12.32
CA ARG A 239 8.94 27.91 11.35
C ARG A 239 10.12 27.13 10.79
N LEU A 240 10.87 26.42 11.64
CA LEU A 240 12.01 25.60 11.21
C LEU A 240 11.62 24.54 10.17
N ARG A 241 10.44 23.91 10.31
CA ARG A 241 9.89 23.00 9.28
C ARG A 241 9.68 23.69 7.93
N GLU A 242 9.17 24.91 7.94
CA GLU A 242 8.94 25.68 6.71
C GLU A 242 10.26 26.13 6.07
N GLU A 243 11.28 26.46 6.87
CA GLU A 243 12.62 26.79 6.39
C GLU A 243 13.37 25.55 5.87
N CYS A 244 13.27 24.40 6.53
CA CYS A 244 13.80 23.13 6.04
C CYS A 244 13.11 22.65 4.75
N ALA A 245 11.79 22.82 4.63
CA ALA A 245 11.05 22.50 3.41
C ALA A 245 11.49 23.38 2.23
N GLN A 246 11.63 24.68 2.47
CA GLN A 246 12.15 25.60 1.45
C GLN A 246 13.62 25.31 1.11
N ALA A 247 14.44 24.92 2.08
CA ALA A 247 15.83 24.50 1.85
C ALA A 247 15.92 23.21 1.03
N LYS A 248 15.05 22.22 1.26
CA LYS A 248 14.94 21.00 0.42
C LYS A 248 14.66 21.35 -1.04
N GLU A 249 13.75 22.31 -1.27
CA GLU A 249 13.39 22.79 -2.61
C GLU A 249 14.56 23.52 -3.28
N TYR A 250 15.24 24.45 -2.58
CA TYR A 250 16.45 25.10 -3.11
C TYR A 250 17.58 24.10 -3.41
N LEU A 251 17.80 23.09 -2.56
CA LEU A 251 18.82 22.07 -2.76
C LEU A 251 18.57 21.14 -3.97
N ALA A 252 17.41 21.24 -4.64
CA ALA A 252 17.22 20.60 -5.94
C ALA A 252 17.99 21.31 -7.07
N GLU A 253 18.27 22.62 -6.93
CA GLU A 253 18.97 23.45 -7.92
C GLU A 253 20.34 23.95 -7.43
N GLU A 254 20.46 24.28 -6.14
CA GLU A 254 21.68 24.77 -5.47
C GLU A 254 22.42 23.66 -4.71
N ASP A 255 23.75 23.76 -4.58
CA ASP A 255 24.60 22.72 -3.97
C ASP A 255 24.65 22.80 -2.43
N GLU A 256 24.57 24.00 -1.86
CA GLU A 256 24.48 24.24 -0.41
C GLU A 256 23.64 25.49 -0.08
N ILE A 257 22.96 25.49 1.07
CA ILE A 257 22.13 26.60 1.57
C ILE A 257 22.23 26.75 3.09
N GLU A 258 22.18 27.99 3.58
CA GLU A 258 22.21 28.33 5.00
C GLU A 258 20.79 28.45 5.58
N VAL A 259 20.44 27.60 6.56
CA VAL A 259 19.17 27.65 7.31
C VAL A 259 19.40 28.35 8.65
N ALA A 260 18.49 29.27 9.01
CA ALA A 260 18.56 29.98 10.28
C ALA A 260 17.87 29.18 11.41
N LEU A 261 18.40 29.24 12.62
CA LEU A 261 17.81 28.61 13.79
C LEU A 261 17.66 29.60 14.94
N ALA A 262 16.41 29.96 15.22
CA ALA A 262 16.00 30.85 16.30
C ALA A 262 15.02 30.15 17.25
N LEU A 263 15.56 29.36 18.18
CA LEU A 263 14.80 28.63 19.20
C LEU A 263 14.83 29.36 20.56
N PRO A 264 13.72 29.42 21.32
CA PRO A 264 13.72 29.95 22.67
C PRO A 264 14.74 29.25 23.58
N GLY A 265 15.43 30.01 24.42
CA GLY A 265 16.42 29.48 25.37
C GLY A 265 17.77 29.06 24.77
N LEU A 266 17.95 29.16 23.45
CA LEU A 266 19.20 28.87 22.74
C LEU A 266 19.73 30.13 22.02
N PRO A 267 21.06 30.26 21.80
CA PRO A 267 21.59 31.31 20.96
C PRO A 267 21.14 31.09 19.51
N SER A 268 20.81 32.18 18.81
CA SER A 268 20.57 32.11 17.37
C SER A 268 21.84 31.63 16.65
N THR A 269 21.69 30.62 15.79
CA THR A 269 22.76 30.06 14.97
C THR A 269 22.23 29.82 13.56
N SER A 270 23.11 29.49 12.63
CA SER A 270 22.75 28.94 11.33
C SER A 270 23.36 27.54 11.15
N VAL A 271 22.86 26.80 10.17
CA VAL A 271 23.36 25.48 9.74
C VAL A 271 23.42 25.48 8.21
N VAL A 272 24.56 25.10 7.64
CA VAL A 272 24.73 24.98 6.18
C VAL A 272 24.38 23.54 5.77
N LEU A 273 23.26 23.39 5.08
CA LEU A 273 22.83 22.12 4.48
C LEU A 273 23.41 21.99 3.08
N ARG A 274 23.78 20.77 2.66
CA ARG A 274 24.26 20.48 1.30
C ARG A 274 23.39 19.46 0.60
N ARG A 275 23.32 19.52 -0.73
CA ARG A 275 22.62 18.52 -1.55
C ARG A 275 23.17 17.13 -1.28
N ALA A 276 24.50 16.95 -1.24
CA ALA A 276 25.10 15.63 -1.01
C ALA A 276 24.73 15.01 0.36
N ASP A 277 24.59 15.83 1.40
CA ASP A 277 24.16 15.39 2.73
C ASP A 277 22.66 15.04 2.75
N LEU A 278 21.81 15.85 2.10
CA LEU A 278 20.38 15.57 1.89
C LEU A 278 20.17 14.29 1.06
N GLU A 279 20.89 14.13 -0.07
CA GLU A 279 20.82 12.97 -0.94
C GLU A 279 21.24 11.69 -0.20
N THR A 280 22.31 11.75 0.61
CA THR A 280 22.71 10.64 1.49
C THR A 280 21.63 10.29 2.52
N LEU A 281 20.94 11.30 3.07
CA LEU A 281 19.89 11.15 4.09
C LEU A 281 18.60 10.53 3.53
N VAL A 282 18.21 10.87 2.29
CA VAL A 282 16.98 10.36 1.65
C VAL A 282 17.17 9.11 0.80
N ALA A 283 18.41 8.77 0.41
CA ALA A 283 18.73 7.66 -0.49
C ALA A 283 18.01 6.32 -0.20
N PRO A 284 17.84 5.86 1.07
CA PRO A 284 17.13 4.62 1.35
C PRO A 284 15.65 4.68 0.91
N VAL A 285 14.97 5.78 1.24
CA VAL A 285 13.55 5.99 0.91
C VAL A 285 13.36 6.13 -0.60
N VAL A 286 14.30 6.75 -1.31
CA VAL A 286 14.27 6.80 -2.78
C VAL A 286 14.42 5.40 -3.37
N ASP A 287 15.35 4.57 -2.88
CA ASP A 287 15.49 3.18 -3.36
C ASP A 287 14.22 2.37 -3.11
N ASP A 288 13.50 2.57 -2.01
CA ASP A 288 12.19 1.93 -1.78
C ASP A 288 11.12 2.33 -2.81
N THR A 289 11.09 3.59 -3.27
CA THR A 289 10.22 3.98 -4.41
C THR A 289 10.66 3.33 -5.73
N VAL A 290 11.96 3.17 -5.96
CA VAL A 290 12.52 2.49 -7.14
C VAL A 290 12.14 1.01 -7.13
N ARG A 291 12.23 0.35 -5.96
CA ARG A 291 11.76 -1.04 -5.74
C ARG A 291 10.25 -1.15 -5.94
N ALA A 292 9.45 -0.21 -5.44
CA ALA A 292 8.00 -0.20 -5.65
C ALA A 292 7.62 -0.04 -7.14
N PHE A 293 8.34 0.78 -7.90
CA PHE A 293 8.16 0.87 -9.36
C PHE A 293 8.56 -0.44 -10.08
N ARG A 294 9.65 -1.12 -9.68
CA ARG A 294 9.98 -2.48 -10.15
C ARG A 294 8.86 -3.48 -9.87
N ARG A 295 8.31 -3.46 -8.65
CA ARG A 295 7.19 -4.33 -8.24
C ARG A 295 5.95 -4.06 -9.10
N THR A 296 5.61 -2.78 -9.34
CA THR A 296 4.47 -2.37 -10.18
C THR A 296 4.56 -2.96 -11.58
N LEU A 297 5.69 -2.77 -12.28
CA LEU A 297 5.95 -3.35 -13.61
C LEU A 297 5.68 -4.86 -13.63
N ARG A 298 6.23 -5.56 -12.65
CA ARG A 298 6.11 -7.02 -12.52
C ARG A 298 4.67 -7.48 -12.28
N THR A 299 3.82 -6.70 -11.58
CA THR A 299 2.39 -7.04 -11.43
C THR A 299 1.59 -6.93 -12.74
N GLY A 300 2.10 -6.17 -13.71
CA GLY A 300 1.51 -6.04 -15.04
C GLY A 300 2.16 -6.95 -16.09
N GLU A 301 2.99 -7.92 -15.66
CA GLU A 301 3.84 -8.78 -16.51
C GLU A 301 4.78 -8.00 -17.46
N ALA A 302 5.03 -6.72 -17.19
CA ALA A 302 5.82 -5.82 -18.04
C ALA A 302 7.29 -5.75 -17.61
N THR A 303 8.19 -5.64 -18.59
CA THR A 303 9.62 -5.40 -18.37
C THR A 303 9.95 -3.90 -18.55
N PRO A 304 11.08 -3.41 -18.02
CA PRO A 304 11.57 -2.05 -18.32
C PRO A 304 11.77 -1.77 -19.81
N GLU A 305 12.07 -2.80 -20.59
CA GLU A 305 12.26 -2.76 -22.05
C GLU A 305 10.96 -2.53 -22.82
N ASP A 306 9.80 -2.88 -22.25
CA ASP A 306 8.49 -2.68 -22.87
C ASP A 306 7.99 -1.21 -22.74
N LEU A 307 8.59 -0.43 -21.84
CA LEU A 307 8.17 0.96 -21.57
C LEU A 307 8.60 1.93 -22.68
N SER A 308 7.62 2.50 -23.37
CA SER A 308 7.83 3.62 -24.31
C SER A 308 8.33 4.89 -23.63
N SER A 309 7.97 5.09 -22.35
CA SER A 309 8.36 6.23 -21.53
C SER A 309 8.03 6.04 -20.05
N VAL A 310 8.70 6.79 -19.18
CA VAL A 310 8.30 7.00 -17.78
C VAL A 310 8.03 8.49 -17.53
N LEU A 311 6.91 8.76 -16.87
CA LEU A 311 6.45 10.08 -16.46
C LEU A 311 6.66 10.27 -14.96
N LEU A 312 7.41 11.30 -14.61
CA LEU A 312 7.75 11.68 -13.25
C LEU A 312 6.80 12.79 -12.77
N TYR A 313 5.99 12.49 -11.76
CA TYR A 313 5.02 13.41 -11.13
C TYR A 313 5.41 13.69 -9.66
N GLY A 314 4.85 14.78 -9.11
CA GLY A 314 5.06 15.17 -7.72
C GLY A 314 6.37 15.93 -7.47
N GLY A 315 6.37 16.73 -6.40
CA GLY A 315 7.50 17.61 -6.07
C GLY A 315 8.79 16.87 -5.70
N ALA A 316 8.70 15.70 -5.05
CA ALA A 316 9.90 14.95 -4.66
C ALA A 316 10.58 14.26 -5.86
N ALA A 317 9.83 13.91 -6.92
CA ALA A 317 10.43 13.38 -8.15
C ALA A 317 11.35 14.38 -8.88
N ARG A 318 11.25 15.68 -8.56
CA ARG A 318 12.11 16.74 -9.10
C ARG A 318 13.52 16.75 -8.47
N MET A 319 13.74 16.04 -7.35
CA MET A 319 15.05 15.97 -6.70
C MET A 319 16.08 15.21 -7.56
N PRO A 320 17.33 15.70 -7.72
CA PRO A 320 18.32 15.10 -8.63
C PRO A 320 18.60 13.61 -8.38
N ILE A 321 18.77 13.20 -7.10
CA ILE A 321 18.91 11.78 -6.70
C ILE A 321 17.82 10.87 -7.27
N VAL A 322 16.55 11.30 -7.32
CA VAL A 322 15.45 10.47 -7.81
C VAL A 322 15.62 10.19 -9.31
N ALA A 323 15.88 11.24 -10.08
CA ALA A 323 16.10 11.15 -11.51
C ALA A 323 17.44 10.48 -11.88
N ALA A 324 18.40 10.42 -10.95
CA ALA A 324 19.64 9.65 -11.08
C ALA A 324 19.42 8.16 -10.79
N GLN A 325 18.80 7.82 -9.64
CA GLN A 325 18.52 6.43 -9.26
C GLN A 325 17.57 5.76 -10.25
N MET A 326 16.48 6.42 -10.67
CA MET A 326 15.55 5.85 -11.66
C MET A 326 16.24 5.53 -13.00
N ARG A 327 17.11 6.41 -13.52
CA ARG A 327 17.85 6.13 -14.77
C ARG A 327 18.91 5.03 -14.60
N ALA A 328 19.54 4.93 -13.44
CA ALA A 328 20.45 3.82 -13.13
C ALA A 328 19.72 2.49 -12.93
N ALA A 329 18.49 2.53 -12.42
CA ALA A 329 17.65 1.37 -12.13
C ALA A 329 16.94 0.79 -13.36
N PHE A 330 16.69 1.63 -14.38
CA PHE A 330 15.93 1.31 -15.60
C PHE A 330 16.63 1.83 -16.87
N PRO A 331 17.86 1.38 -17.18
CA PRO A 331 18.70 1.95 -18.25
C PRO A 331 18.16 1.72 -19.68
N SER A 332 17.19 0.83 -19.85
CA SER A 332 16.49 0.54 -21.11
C SER A 332 15.38 1.53 -21.46
N VAL A 333 14.87 2.29 -20.49
CA VAL A 333 13.81 3.30 -20.71
C VAL A 333 14.38 4.48 -21.47
N GLY A 334 14.05 4.57 -22.77
CA GLY A 334 14.61 5.58 -23.68
C GLY A 334 14.05 7.00 -23.53
N ARG A 335 12.92 7.19 -22.83
CA ARG A 335 12.23 8.48 -22.71
C ARG A 335 11.75 8.73 -21.27
N TRP A 336 12.17 9.86 -20.72
CA TRP A 336 11.87 10.30 -19.36
C TRP A 336 11.33 11.72 -19.42
N GLU A 337 10.13 11.96 -18.88
CA GLU A 337 9.49 13.27 -18.90
C GLU A 337 8.93 13.63 -17.52
N TYR A 338 8.90 14.92 -17.20
CA TYR A 338 8.20 15.43 -16.03
C TYR A 338 6.78 15.82 -16.40
N GLY A 339 5.80 15.40 -15.60
CA GLY A 339 4.42 15.86 -15.74
C GLY A 339 4.22 17.32 -15.34
N SER A 340 3.10 17.92 -15.76
CA SER A 340 2.64 19.17 -15.16
C SER A 340 1.92 18.88 -13.84
N ASP A 341 2.12 19.72 -12.82
CA ASP A 341 1.46 19.57 -11.51
C ASP A 341 -0.08 19.69 -11.62
N ASP A 342 -0.60 20.23 -12.72
CA ASP A 342 -2.04 20.33 -13.00
C ASP A 342 -2.62 19.18 -13.84
N ASP A 343 -1.80 18.22 -14.30
CA ASP A 343 -2.25 17.19 -15.24
C ASP A 343 -3.27 16.24 -14.60
N ILE A 344 -3.14 15.93 -13.31
CA ILE A 344 -4.12 15.11 -12.57
C ILE A 344 -5.48 15.83 -12.50
N ALA A 345 -5.52 17.10 -12.09
CA ALA A 345 -6.74 17.90 -12.05
C ALA A 345 -7.37 18.07 -13.46
N THR A 346 -6.53 18.29 -14.49
CA THR A 346 -6.96 18.38 -15.90
C THR A 346 -7.58 17.08 -16.39
N GLY A 347 -6.99 15.92 -16.03
CA GLY A 347 -7.52 14.59 -16.30
C GLY A 347 -8.85 14.33 -15.60
N ALA A 348 -8.95 14.66 -14.31
CA ALA A 348 -10.19 14.56 -13.55
C ALA A 348 -11.33 15.42 -14.17
N ALA A 349 -11.02 16.59 -14.71
CA ALA A 349 -12.02 17.44 -15.39
C ALA A 349 -12.53 16.82 -16.71
N LEU A 350 -11.67 16.08 -17.43
CA LEU A 350 -12.09 15.29 -18.60
C LEU A 350 -12.99 14.10 -18.21
N ILE A 351 -12.72 13.46 -17.07
CA ILE A 351 -13.59 12.40 -16.52
C ILE A 351 -14.93 13.01 -16.09
N ALA A 352 -14.94 14.16 -15.42
CA ALA A 352 -16.16 14.87 -15.02
C ALA A 352 -17.06 15.23 -16.22
N ALA A 353 -16.46 15.78 -17.29
CA ALA A 353 -17.17 16.06 -18.55
C ALA A 353 -17.72 14.80 -19.23
N ARG A 354 -17.03 13.66 -19.11
CA ARG A 354 -17.50 12.36 -19.62
C ARG A 354 -18.72 11.86 -18.84
N LEU A 355 -18.71 11.95 -17.50
CA LEU A 355 -19.81 11.53 -16.64
C LEU A 355 -21.07 12.37 -16.89
N ALA A 356 -20.96 13.70 -16.92
CA ALA A 356 -22.09 14.60 -17.23
C ALA A 356 -22.73 14.26 -18.60
N ALA A 357 -21.90 13.96 -19.60
CA ALA A 357 -22.35 13.54 -20.94
C ALA A 357 -22.94 12.11 -21.01
N GLN A 358 -22.81 11.31 -19.95
CA GLN A 358 -23.48 10.01 -19.80
C GLN A 358 -24.84 10.18 -19.12
N SER A 359 -24.91 10.87 -17.98
CA SER A 359 -26.16 11.11 -17.25
C SER A 359 -27.21 11.82 -18.13
N SER A 360 -26.80 12.83 -18.90
CA SER A 360 -27.70 13.54 -19.83
C SER A 360 -28.21 12.66 -20.99
N ARG A 361 -27.54 11.54 -21.31
CA ARG A 361 -28.01 10.57 -22.32
C ARG A 361 -28.99 9.56 -21.72
N GLU A 362 -28.76 9.12 -20.49
CA GLU A 362 -29.68 8.22 -19.79
C GLU A 362 -31.01 8.93 -19.50
N GLU A 363 -30.97 10.19 -19.06
CA GLU A 363 -32.16 11.02 -18.85
C GLU A 363 -32.98 11.17 -20.15
N VAL A 364 -32.34 11.58 -21.26
CA VAL A 364 -33.01 11.65 -22.59
C VAL A 364 -33.56 10.30 -23.04
N THR A 365 -32.87 9.19 -22.74
CA THR A 365 -33.36 7.84 -23.08
C THR A 365 -34.58 7.46 -22.23
N SER A 366 -34.62 7.85 -20.95
CA SER A 366 -35.75 7.61 -20.05
C SER A 366 -37.03 8.36 -20.48
N VAL A 367 -36.88 9.54 -21.09
CA VAL A 367 -37.99 10.34 -21.63
C VAL A 367 -38.61 9.69 -22.87
N ILE A 368 -37.86 8.89 -23.64
CA ILE A 368 -38.39 8.11 -24.78
C ILE A 368 -38.98 6.78 -24.30
N ARG A 369 -39.89 6.86 -23.34
CA ARG A 369 -40.75 5.73 -22.95
C ARG A 369 -41.93 5.64 -23.93
N PRO A 370 -42.23 4.48 -24.55
CA PRO A 370 -43.43 4.32 -25.36
C PRO A 370 -44.70 4.65 -24.54
N PRO A 371 -45.76 5.21 -25.16
CA PRO A 371 -47.00 5.51 -24.46
C PRO A 371 -47.62 4.22 -23.90
N ASP A 372 -48.17 4.31 -22.69
CA ASP A 372 -48.51 3.16 -21.85
C ASP A 372 -49.69 2.34 -22.44
N SER A 373 -49.36 1.29 -23.18
CA SER A 373 -50.32 0.40 -23.83
C SER A 373 -50.61 -0.83 -22.96
N SER A 374 -51.24 -0.62 -21.81
CA SER A 374 -51.81 -1.70 -21.00
C SER A 374 -52.85 -2.47 -21.83
N PRO A 375 -52.67 -3.78 -22.09
CA PRO A 375 -53.68 -4.56 -22.81
C PRO A 375 -54.93 -4.74 -21.92
N PRO A 376 -56.15 -4.62 -22.46
CA PRO A 376 -57.37 -4.79 -21.67
C PRO A 376 -57.49 -6.23 -21.17
N ILE A 377 -57.76 -6.39 -19.87
CA ILE A 377 -57.94 -7.70 -19.22
C ILE A 377 -59.24 -8.33 -19.72
N LEU A 378 -59.12 -9.25 -20.69
CA LEU A 378 -60.23 -10.09 -21.13
C LEU A 378 -60.53 -11.16 -20.08
N SER A 379 -61.66 -11.03 -19.39
CA SER A 379 -62.14 -12.03 -18.43
C SER A 379 -62.42 -13.37 -19.13
N THR A 380 -61.91 -14.47 -18.55
CA THR A 380 -62.10 -15.82 -19.07
C THR A 380 -63.53 -16.34 -18.82
N PRO A 381 -64.28 -16.76 -19.85
CA PRO A 381 -65.52 -17.50 -19.67
C PRO A 381 -65.24 -18.96 -19.28
N PRO A 382 -66.16 -19.65 -18.57
CA PRO A 382 -65.98 -21.03 -18.17
C PRO A 382 -66.05 -22.01 -19.37
N LEU A 383 -65.35 -23.14 -19.24
CA LEU A 383 -65.28 -24.20 -20.24
C LEU A 383 -66.65 -24.81 -20.55
N SER A 384 -66.95 -25.04 -21.83
CA SER A 384 -68.05 -25.92 -22.27
C SER A 384 -67.85 -26.47 -23.68
N SER A 385 -68.05 -27.79 -23.82
CA SER A 385 -68.30 -28.56 -25.05
C SER A 385 -67.43 -28.29 -26.31
N VAL A 386 -66.52 -29.23 -26.61
CA VAL A 386 -65.81 -29.32 -27.89
C VAL A 386 -66.69 -30.00 -28.97
N PRO A 387 -66.89 -29.39 -30.16
CA PRO A 387 -67.33 -30.09 -31.38
C PRO A 387 -66.12 -30.55 -32.23
N PRO A 388 -66.26 -31.61 -33.05
CA PRO A 388 -65.13 -32.18 -33.79
C PRO A 388 -64.69 -31.35 -35.01
N LEU A 389 -63.42 -31.52 -35.37
CA LEU A 389 -62.73 -30.89 -36.51
C LEU A 389 -63.41 -31.16 -37.86
N ARG A 390 -63.30 -30.21 -38.80
CA ARG A 390 -63.56 -30.42 -40.24
C ARG A 390 -62.26 -30.35 -41.06
N PRO A 391 -62.16 -31.04 -42.21
CA PRO A 391 -60.91 -31.13 -42.96
C PRO A 391 -60.55 -29.85 -43.73
N VAL A 392 -59.25 -29.65 -43.94
CA VAL A 392 -58.67 -28.55 -44.74
C VAL A 392 -58.48 -29.01 -46.21
N PRO A 393 -58.97 -28.27 -47.22
CA PRO A 393 -58.61 -28.46 -48.62
C PRO A 393 -57.26 -27.77 -48.94
N PRO A 394 -56.39 -28.32 -49.83
CA PRO A 394 -54.99 -27.89 -49.89
C PRO A 394 -54.57 -27.11 -51.16
N VAL A 395 -53.41 -26.43 -51.04
CA VAL A 395 -52.53 -25.85 -52.09
C VAL A 395 -53.02 -24.65 -52.92
N GLY A 396 -52.18 -23.61 -53.01
CA GLY A 396 -52.23 -22.54 -54.02
C GLY A 396 -51.04 -21.57 -53.86
N SER A 397 -50.18 -21.43 -54.86
CA SER A 397 -48.88 -20.73 -54.75
C SER A 397 -48.70 -19.56 -55.72
N VAL A 398 -48.31 -18.39 -55.16
CA VAL A 398 -47.24 -17.45 -55.60
C VAL A 398 -46.99 -17.30 -57.12
N PRO A 399 -47.15 -16.08 -57.70
CA PRO A 399 -45.96 -15.23 -57.95
C PRO A 399 -46.14 -13.69 -57.82
N LEU A 400 -45.06 -12.95 -58.14
CA LEU A 400 -44.70 -11.55 -57.80
C LEU A 400 -45.16 -10.46 -58.80
N VAL A 401 -44.86 -9.18 -58.45
CA VAL A 401 -44.52 -7.95 -59.25
C VAL A 401 -45.40 -6.74 -58.84
N GLY A 402 -44.91 -5.51 -58.61
CA GLY A 402 -43.52 -4.97 -58.53
C GLY A 402 -43.45 -3.42 -58.36
N SER A 403 -42.27 -2.90 -57.97
CA SER A 403 -41.71 -1.52 -58.15
C SER A 403 -42.55 -0.20 -58.01
N VAL A 404 -42.35 0.56 -56.91
CA VAL A 404 -41.46 1.78 -56.79
C VAL A 404 -41.56 2.93 -57.85
N PRO A 405 -41.49 4.27 -57.54
CA PRO A 405 -41.61 5.06 -56.27
C PRO A 405 -42.63 6.28 -56.34
N PRO A 406 -42.35 7.57 -55.96
CA PRO A 406 -42.89 8.20 -54.75
C PRO A 406 -43.63 9.57 -54.92
N GLY A 407 -44.15 10.15 -53.83
CA GLY A 407 -44.60 11.56 -53.79
C GLY A 407 -44.99 12.11 -52.41
N ALA A 408 -44.58 13.35 -52.11
CA ALA A 408 -45.12 14.21 -51.04
C ALA A 408 -46.22 15.15 -51.63
N VAL A 409 -46.93 16.06 -50.96
CA VAL A 409 -46.70 16.86 -49.73
C VAL A 409 -48.06 17.27 -49.12
N ALA A 410 -48.16 17.46 -47.80
CA ALA A 410 -49.23 18.24 -47.14
C ALA A 410 -48.82 18.62 -45.70
N SER A 411 -49.34 19.65 -45.02
CA SER A 411 -49.77 20.99 -45.45
C SER A 411 -50.03 21.85 -44.20
N THR A 412 -49.59 23.10 -44.22
CA THR A 412 -49.78 24.17 -43.21
C THR A 412 -51.19 24.30 -42.58
N GLY A 413 -51.27 24.67 -41.28
CA GLY A 413 -52.42 25.44 -40.74
C GLY A 413 -52.81 25.17 -39.27
N GLY A 414 -52.77 26.22 -38.44
CA GLY A 414 -53.59 26.37 -37.20
C GLY A 414 -54.46 27.63 -37.33
N PRO A 415 -54.88 28.33 -36.25
CA PRO A 415 -54.74 28.04 -34.80
C PRO A 415 -56.06 28.34 -33.99
N ALA A 416 -55.95 28.56 -32.67
CA ALA A 416 -56.94 29.18 -31.74
C ALA A 416 -58.20 28.33 -31.37
N ALA A 417 -58.92 28.55 -30.25
CA ALA A 417 -58.62 29.12 -28.90
C ALA A 417 -59.86 28.90 -27.97
N GLY A 418 -59.73 29.01 -26.64
CA GLY A 418 -60.90 29.17 -25.73
C GLY A 418 -60.76 28.66 -24.27
N ASP A 419 -61.30 29.44 -23.33
CA ASP A 419 -61.48 29.20 -21.88
C ASP A 419 -62.77 28.35 -21.59
N GLY A 420 -63.15 27.89 -20.39
CA GLY A 420 -62.56 27.91 -19.03
C GLY A 420 -63.60 27.61 -17.90
N ASP A 421 -63.14 27.57 -16.64
CA ASP A 421 -63.86 27.89 -15.36
C ASP A 421 -64.75 26.86 -14.55
N THR A 422 -64.76 27.05 -13.21
CA THR A 422 -65.64 26.51 -12.12
C THR A 422 -65.45 25.03 -11.67
N SER A 423 -65.81 24.55 -10.45
CA SER A 423 -66.54 25.08 -9.26
C SER A 423 -66.04 24.47 -7.90
N SER A 424 -66.79 24.57 -6.77
CA SER A 424 -66.23 24.56 -5.38
C SER A 424 -67.07 23.98 -4.21
N GLY A 425 -66.41 23.43 -3.16
CA GLY A 425 -66.90 23.29 -1.74
C GLY A 425 -67.70 22.01 -1.38
N PRO A 426 -68.04 21.71 -0.08
CA PRO A 426 -67.90 22.49 1.17
C PRO A 426 -67.28 21.76 2.41
N VAL A 427 -67.24 22.42 3.61
CA VAL A 427 -66.61 22.00 4.91
C VAL A 427 -67.39 22.68 6.09
N PRO A 428 -67.74 22.07 7.27
CA PRO A 428 -66.88 21.61 8.43
C PRO A 428 -67.49 20.39 9.21
N PRO A 429 -67.38 20.12 10.55
CA PRO A 429 -66.47 20.53 11.68
C PRO A 429 -65.84 19.31 12.45
N GLY A 430 -65.18 19.36 13.63
CA GLY A 430 -64.57 20.46 14.43
C GLY A 430 -64.76 20.40 15.98
N GLY A 431 -63.73 19.99 16.76
CA GLY A 431 -63.61 20.14 18.26
C GLY A 431 -63.03 18.91 19.03
N ALA A 432 -62.38 19.00 20.21
CA ALA A 432 -61.86 20.15 20.99
C ALA A 432 -60.90 19.75 22.18
N VAL A 433 -59.92 20.63 22.54
CA VAL A 433 -59.10 20.76 23.81
C VAL A 433 -58.14 19.59 24.17
N PHE A 434 -56.85 19.71 24.60
CA PHE A 434 -56.01 20.69 25.36
C PHE A 434 -54.58 20.88 24.76
N GLY A 435 -53.67 21.78 25.23
CA GLY A 435 -53.86 22.90 26.17
C GLY A 435 -52.69 23.44 27.05
N GLY A 436 -51.39 23.39 26.70
CA GLY A 436 -50.30 24.11 27.43
C GLY A 436 -48.90 23.97 26.76
N ALA A 437 -48.05 24.97 26.47
CA ALA A 437 -47.70 26.31 27.02
C ALA A 437 -46.50 26.29 27.99
N ALA A 438 -45.48 27.18 27.97
CA ALA A 438 -45.08 28.33 27.11
C ALA A 438 -43.52 28.48 27.15
N ALA A 439 -42.78 29.44 26.57
CA ALA A 439 -42.99 30.72 25.84
C ALA A 439 -41.81 30.86 24.81
N GLY A 440 -41.73 31.72 23.78
CA GLY A 440 -41.98 33.17 23.64
C GLY A 440 -40.64 33.82 23.21
N VAL A 441 -40.53 34.86 22.36
CA VAL A 441 -41.47 35.92 21.91
C VAL A 441 -41.21 36.26 20.42
N SER A 442 -42.17 36.86 19.71
CA SER A 442 -42.09 37.23 18.28
C SER A 442 -41.94 38.75 18.02
N ALA A 443 -41.67 39.13 16.75
CA ALA A 443 -41.19 40.47 16.35
C ALA A 443 -42.28 41.45 15.82
N SER A 444 -41.93 42.74 15.69
CA SER A 444 -42.50 43.82 14.84
C SER A 444 -41.89 45.19 15.23
N SER A 445 -41.73 46.23 14.40
CA SER A 445 -41.89 46.44 12.93
C SER A 445 -41.24 47.80 12.51
N LEU A 446 -41.45 48.26 11.27
CA LEU A 446 -41.00 49.56 10.65
C LEU A 446 -39.51 49.64 10.20
N GLY A 447 -39.12 50.37 9.14
CA GLY A 447 -39.96 51.04 8.12
C GLY A 447 -39.29 52.11 7.21
N TYR A 448 -38.68 51.70 6.08
CA TYR A 448 -38.51 52.43 4.79
C TYR A 448 -37.68 53.74 4.64
N THR A 449 -37.27 54.01 3.39
CA THR A 449 -36.58 55.20 2.81
C THR A 449 -35.06 55.35 3.10
N SER A 450 -34.21 55.89 2.20
CA SER A 450 -34.44 56.61 0.93
C SER A 450 -33.41 56.29 -0.19
N TRP A 451 -33.78 56.59 -1.43
CA TRP A 451 -32.99 56.53 -2.70
C TRP A 451 -32.47 57.95 -3.04
N PRO A 452 -31.43 58.17 -3.91
CA PRO A 452 -31.57 57.97 -5.36
C PRO A 452 -30.34 57.50 -6.19
N ASP A 453 -30.59 56.44 -6.95
CA ASP A 453 -30.14 56.12 -8.32
C ASP A 453 -29.90 57.34 -9.28
N ARG A 454 -28.87 57.27 -10.16
CA ARG A 454 -29.08 57.17 -11.65
C ARG A 454 -27.86 57.04 -12.58
N THR A 455 -27.89 55.94 -13.36
CA THR A 455 -27.55 55.76 -14.80
C THR A 455 -26.18 56.15 -15.40
N GLY A 456 -25.59 55.20 -16.15
CA GLY A 456 -24.61 55.46 -17.24
C GLY A 456 -23.99 54.18 -17.81
N GLN A 457 -24.24 53.85 -19.09
CA GLN A 457 -23.63 52.70 -19.81
C GLN A 457 -22.69 53.20 -20.95
N PRO A 458 -21.97 52.34 -21.72
CA PRO A 458 -20.55 52.51 -22.01
C PRO A 458 -20.26 53.14 -23.39
N PRO A 459 -19.00 53.27 -23.85
CA PRO A 459 -18.36 52.14 -24.58
C PRO A 459 -16.81 52.02 -24.51
N ALA A 460 -16.34 50.79 -24.80
CA ALA A 460 -15.17 50.34 -25.58
C ALA A 460 -13.85 51.15 -25.76
N ALA A 461 -12.75 50.38 -25.90
CA ALA A 461 -11.58 50.53 -26.80
C ALA A 461 -10.18 50.44 -26.15
N ASP A 462 -9.45 49.39 -26.53
CA ASP A 462 -7.98 49.25 -26.57
C ASP A 462 -7.44 49.92 -27.88
N PRO A 463 -6.13 50.01 -28.23
CA PRO A 463 -4.96 49.33 -27.64
C PRO A 463 -3.64 50.16 -27.53
N ASP A 464 -2.56 49.44 -27.18
CA ASP A 464 -1.14 49.64 -27.56
C ASP A 464 -0.41 50.98 -27.30
N ALA A 465 0.76 50.91 -26.62
CA ALA A 465 2.04 50.72 -27.34
C ALA A 465 3.31 50.98 -26.48
N THR A 466 4.27 50.04 -26.50
CA THR A 466 5.75 50.25 -26.48
C THR A 466 6.46 50.95 -25.29
N ALA A 467 7.77 50.76 -25.03
CA ALA A 467 8.71 49.65 -25.30
C ALA A 467 10.08 49.90 -24.59
N ILE A 468 10.85 48.81 -24.38
CA ILE A 468 12.32 48.71 -24.33
C ILE A 468 13.11 49.56 -23.30
N GLY A 469 13.97 48.88 -22.52
CA GLY A 469 15.05 49.50 -21.74
C GLY A 469 15.89 48.48 -20.97
N HIS A 470 17.09 48.16 -21.46
CA HIS A 470 18.01 47.16 -20.87
C HIS A 470 19.38 47.79 -20.52
N HIS A 471 20.20 47.04 -19.78
CA HIS A 471 21.52 47.44 -19.22
C HIS A 471 21.44 48.46 -18.06
N GLY A 472 22.39 48.49 -17.12
CA GLY A 472 23.54 47.60 -16.89
C GLY A 472 24.20 47.90 -15.53
N GLY A 473 24.94 46.96 -14.96
CA GLY A 473 25.49 47.07 -13.60
C GLY A 473 26.92 47.63 -13.51
N SER A 474 27.32 48.02 -12.29
CA SER A 474 28.71 48.19 -11.84
C SER A 474 28.77 48.25 -10.31
N ALA A 475 29.97 48.04 -9.74
CA ALA A 475 30.34 48.36 -8.36
C ALA A 475 30.29 49.91 -8.10
N ASP A 476 30.47 50.46 -6.89
CA ASP A 476 31.55 50.13 -5.95
C ASP A 476 31.38 50.63 -4.49
N ASP A 477 32.21 50.01 -3.62
CA ASP A 477 32.84 50.47 -2.36
C ASP A 477 32.15 51.45 -1.37
N THR A 478 32.13 51.09 -0.08
CA THR A 478 32.40 52.06 1.01
C THR A 478 32.98 51.39 2.28
N LEU A 479 34.02 52.00 2.85
CA LEU A 479 34.88 51.48 3.94
C LEU A 479 34.50 51.96 5.36
N ILE A 480 35.33 51.57 6.37
CA ILE A 480 35.41 52.01 7.80
C ILE A 480 34.67 51.05 8.78
N SER A 481 35.27 50.46 9.83
CA SER A 481 36.66 50.52 10.36
C SER A 481 37.09 49.27 11.18
N ARG A 482 38.38 49.23 11.59
CA ARG A 482 39.11 48.08 12.16
C ARG A 482 38.97 47.89 13.69
N GLY A 483 39.17 46.64 14.13
CA GLY A 483 39.79 46.26 15.41
C GLY A 483 40.23 44.77 15.34
N GLY A 484 41.36 44.35 15.96
CA GLY A 484 41.76 42.93 15.86
C GLY A 484 43.11 42.49 16.48
N HIS A 485 43.27 41.17 16.60
CA HIS A 485 44.41 40.38 17.12
C HIS A 485 44.36 38.94 16.49
N GLY A 486 45.36 38.03 16.58
CA GLY A 486 46.62 38.11 17.32
C GLY A 486 47.72 37.04 17.09
N THR A 487 47.61 36.10 16.13
CA THR A 487 48.62 35.03 15.81
C THR A 487 48.82 33.91 16.88
N PRO A 488 49.61 32.83 16.66
CA PRO A 488 49.79 31.89 15.51
C PRO A 488 49.78 30.37 15.90
N PRO A 489 49.89 29.42 14.94
CA PRO A 489 49.97 27.95 15.17
C PRO A 489 51.36 27.30 14.89
N PRO A 490 51.56 25.99 15.18
CA PRO A 490 52.67 25.18 14.64
C PRO A 490 52.27 23.85 13.95
N THR A 491 53.22 23.21 13.23
CA THR A 491 53.07 22.00 12.38
C THR A 491 54.18 20.95 12.61
N THR A 492 54.14 19.79 11.90
CA THR A 492 55.25 18.90 11.40
C THR A 492 55.28 17.39 11.79
N ALA A 493 55.97 16.59 10.95
CA ALA A 493 56.33 15.14 11.01
C ALA A 493 57.43 14.85 9.92
N PRO A 494 57.93 13.62 9.60
CA PRO A 494 58.01 12.26 10.22
C PRO A 494 59.53 11.79 10.30
N PRO A 495 60.12 10.66 9.76
CA PRO A 495 59.71 9.27 9.45
C PRO A 495 60.59 8.07 10.06
N PRO A 496 61.51 7.28 9.42
CA PRO A 496 61.62 5.80 9.69
C PRO A 496 63.03 5.07 9.74
N THR A 497 63.12 3.82 10.26
CA THR A 497 64.13 2.77 9.85
C THR A 497 63.78 1.31 10.31
N GLY A 498 64.34 0.27 9.66
CA GLY A 498 64.33 -1.19 10.06
C GLY A 498 65.78 -1.78 10.08
N PRO A 499 66.10 -3.08 9.76
CA PRO A 499 65.29 -4.28 9.39
C PRO A 499 65.84 -5.69 9.89
N THR A 500 65.48 -6.82 9.22
CA THR A 500 66.08 -8.22 9.23
C THR A 500 65.68 -9.25 10.33
N SER A 501 65.83 -10.61 10.20
CA SER A 501 65.64 -11.60 9.09
C SER A 501 65.78 -13.10 9.55
N THR A 502 65.38 -14.10 8.72
CA THR A 502 65.56 -15.60 8.82
C THR A 502 64.75 -16.38 9.90
N GLY A 503 64.42 -17.69 9.77
CA GLY A 503 64.40 -18.63 8.62
C GLY A 503 64.25 -20.15 8.98
N ALA A 504 63.58 -20.96 8.12
CA ALA A 504 63.59 -22.46 8.04
C ALA A 504 62.94 -23.28 9.23
N THR A 505 62.53 -24.58 9.18
CA THR A 505 62.38 -25.61 8.10
C THR A 505 61.40 -26.76 8.46
N SER A 506 60.61 -27.25 7.48
CA SER A 506 60.15 -28.64 7.13
C SER A 506 59.89 -29.81 8.13
N THR A 507 59.01 -30.73 7.68
CA THR A 507 58.73 -32.15 8.11
C THR A 507 57.95 -32.38 9.42
N GLY A 508 57.11 -33.43 9.54
CA GLY A 508 56.64 -34.40 8.54
C GLY A 508 55.61 -35.41 9.07
N GLU A 509 54.80 -36.00 8.17
CA GLU A 509 53.83 -37.10 8.39
C GLU A 509 54.53 -38.49 8.39
N PRO A 510 53.95 -39.62 8.88
CA PRO A 510 52.75 -40.24 8.25
C PRO A 510 51.80 -41.13 9.13
N ALA A 511 50.67 -41.54 8.52
CA ALA A 511 49.88 -42.81 8.56
C ALA A 511 49.95 -43.80 9.77
N GLY A 512 48.92 -44.61 10.11
CA GLY A 512 47.62 -44.96 9.51
C GLY A 512 46.99 -46.15 10.30
N ALA A 513 45.95 -46.91 9.90
CA ALA A 513 44.99 -46.88 8.78
C ALA A 513 43.83 -47.91 9.00
N GLY A 514 42.70 -47.77 8.30
CA GLY A 514 41.64 -48.82 8.12
C GLY A 514 40.33 -48.65 8.94
N TYR A 515 39.14 -49.09 8.48
CA TYR A 515 38.78 -49.72 7.20
C TYR A 515 37.26 -49.57 6.86
N GLN A 516 36.95 -49.22 5.59
CA GLN A 516 35.69 -49.36 4.79
C GLN A 516 34.26 -49.17 5.36
N GLY A 517 33.43 -48.42 4.61
CA GLY A 517 31.95 -48.53 4.57
C GLY A 517 31.25 -47.44 3.72
N GLY A 518 30.48 -47.81 2.70
CA GLY A 518 29.54 -46.91 1.97
C GLY A 518 28.17 -46.83 2.65
N TRP A 519 27.18 -46.01 2.25
CA TRP A 519 26.83 -45.49 0.90
C TRP A 519 26.44 -43.99 0.94
N GLY A 520 26.33 -43.35 -0.22
CA GLY A 520 25.82 -41.97 -0.37
C GLY A 520 24.32 -41.87 -0.67
N SER A 521 23.74 -40.70 -0.44
CA SER A 521 22.31 -40.38 -0.62
C SER A 521 22.09 -39.20 -1.59
N SER A 522 20.96 -39.22 -2.31
CA SER A 522 20.67 -38.29 -3.42
C SER A 522 20.07 -36.95 -2.97
N SER A 523 20.38 -35.89 -3.72
CA SER A 523 19.56 -34.69 -3.81
C SER A 523 18.48 -34.84 -4.89
N TYR A 524 17.37 -34.11 -4.74
CA TYR A 524 16.34 -33.92 -5.78
C TYR A 524 15.94 -32.43 -5.82
N PRO A 525 15.80 -31.82 -7.01
CA PRO A 525 15.36 -30.42 -7.15
C PRO A 525 13.83 -30.30 -7.28
N TYR A 526 13.31 -29.14 -6.92
CA TYR A 526 12.01 -28.66 -7.41
C TYR A 526 12.20 -28.07 -8.82
N GLY A 527 11.19 -28.11 -9.69
CA GLY A 527 11.34 -27.62 -11.07
C GLY A 527 10.02 -27.43 -11.81
N ASP A 528 10.03 -26.51 -12.77
CA ASP A 528 8.85 -26.01 -13.49
C ASP A 528 8.16 -27.06 -14.38
N ALA A 529 6.85 -26.86 -14.57
CA ALA A 529 6.04 -27.59 -15.55
C ALA A 529 5.11 -26.64 -16.32
N ALA A 530 5.63 -25.97 -17.36
CA ALA A 530 4.81 -25.17 -18.26
C ALA A 530 3.92 -26.06 -19.15
N HIS A 531 2.62 -25.80 -19.18
CA HIS A 531 1.70 -26.49 -20.08
C HIS A 531 1.79 -25.94 -21.52
N THR A 532 2.26 -26.77 -22.45
CA THR A 532 1.97 -26.61 -23.89
C THR A 532 1.43 -27.90 -24.49
N VAL A 533 0.56 -27.76 -25.49
CA VAL A 533 -0.31 -28.85 -25.97
C VAL A 533 0.43 -29.83 -26.89
N ALA A 534 0.27 -31.12 -26.63
CA ALA A 534 0.81 -32.17 -27.49
C ALA A 534 -0.03 -32.37 -28.76
N ALA A 535 0.62 -32.27 -29.93
CA ALA A 535 0.11 -32.82 -31.19
C ALA A 535 0.80 -34.17 -31.46
N GLY A 536 0.02 -35.22 -31.76
CA GLY A 536 0.54 -36.59 -31.92
C GLY A 536 1.26 -36.81 -33.25
N SER A 537 2.43 -37.47 -33.20
CA SER A 537 3.18 -37.88 -34.40
C SER A 537 2.74 -39.25 -34.92
N SER A 538 2.43 -39.32 -36.22
CA SER A 538 2.36 -40.59 -36.98
C SER A 538 3.71 -40.86 -37.68
N ALA A 539 4.07 -42.13 -37.84
CA ALA A 539 5.46 -42.53 -38.08
C ALA A 539 5.84 -42.80 -39.56
N GLY A 540 7.10 -42.48 -39.89
CA GLY A 540 7.99 -43.31 -40.73
C GLY A 540 7.84 -43.26 -42.26
N GLY A 541 8.91 -42.89 -42.98
CA GLY A 541 8.90 -42.84 -44.46
C GLY A 541 10.25 -42.61 -45.17
N ASP A 542 11.16 -43.57 -45.07
CA ASP A 542 12.15 -44.00 -46.09
C ASP A 542 13.20 -43.03 -46.76
N ARG A 543 14.47 -43.42 -46.62
CA ARG A 543 15.59 -43.43 -47.61
C ARG A 543 16.24 -42.17 -48.25
N THR A 544 17.59 -42.27 -48.29
CA THR A 544 18.55 -41.85 -49.37
C THR A 544 18.84 -40.36 -49.64
N GLN A 545 20.01 -39.95 -50.15
CA GLN A 545 21.42 -40.40 -49.97
C GLN A 545 22.40 -39.37 -50.63
N ALA A 546 23.48 -38.97 -49.94
CA ALA A 546 24.74 -38.41 -50.54
C ALA A 546 24.63 -37.10 -51.38
N VAL A 547 25.69 -36.44 -51.91
CA VAL A 547 27.10 -36.16 -51.49
C VAL A 547 27.65 -35.01 -52.38
N ALA A 548 28.72 -34.32 -51.94
CA ALA A 548 29.68 -33.52 -52.73
C ALA A 548 29.38 -32.06 -53.18
N THR A 549 30.17 -31.14 -52.61
CA THR A 549 30.85 -29.96 -53.20
C THR A 549 31.72 -30.33 -54.44
N PRO A 550 32.28 -29.42 -55.30
CA PRO A 550 32.91 -28.13 -54.92
C PRO A 550 33.01 -26.99 -55.99
N GLY A 551 33.70 -25.89 -55.65
CA GLY A 551 34.50 -25.11 -56.61
C GLY A 551 34.25 -23.58 -56.68
N GLY A 552 35.31 -22.79 -56.47
CA GLY A 552 35.43 -21.41 -56.99
C GLY A 552 36.14 -21.40 -58.37
N PRO A 553 36.80 -20.31 -58.84
CA PRO A 553 37.23 -19.09 -58.12
C PRO A 553 37.00 -17.77 -58.93
N GLY A 554 37.69 -16.68 -58.57
CA GLY A 554 38.17 -15.69 -59.58
C GLY A 554 37.83 -14.22 -59.34
N THR A 555 38.86 -13.39 -59.11
CA THR A 555 38.80 -11.93 -58.95
C THR A 555 38.86 -11.16 -60.28
N THR A 556 38.26 -9.96 -60.32
CA THR A 556 38.80 -8.63 -60.78
C THR A 556 37.64 -7.68 -61.16
N GLY A 557 37.88 -6.36 -61.33
CA GLY A 557 36.80 -5.37 -61.25
C GLY A 557 36.71 -4.30 -62.36
N ALA A 558 35.69 -3.45 -62.21
CA ALA A 558 35.46 -2.13 -62.87
C ALA A 558 35.13 -2.14 -64.39
N PRO A 559 34.57 -1.06 -64.98
CA PRO A 559 33.75 0.05 -64.44
C PRO A 559 32.46 0.37 -65.29
N ALA A 560 31.71 1.42 -64.92
CA ALA A 560 30.82 2.24 -65.79
C ALA A 560 29.53 1.57 -66.37
N ALA A 561 28.55 2.27 -66.98
CA ALA A 561 27.93 3.59 -66.71
C ALA A 561 26.63 3.74 -67.56
N THR A 562 25.76 4.72 -67.24
CA THR A 562 24.54 5.16 -68.00
C THR A 562 23.38 4.16 -68.16
N GLY A 563 22.09 4.56 -68.24
CA GLY A 563 21.45 5.87 -67.98
C GLY A 563 20.18 6.14 -68.81
N VAL A 564 19.37 7.15 -68.41
CA VAL A 564 18.33 7.86 -69.22
C VAL A 564 17.04 7.02 -69.50
N THR A 565 15.76 7.47 -69.48
CA THR A 565 15.02 8.78 -69.37
C THR A 565 13.67 8.53 -68.64
N GLY A 566 12.89 9.49 -68.12
CA GLY A 566 13.06 10.95 -67.94
C GLY A 566 11.74 11.76 -68.08
N VAL A 567 11.73 13.03 -67.59
CA VAL A 567 10.78 14.15 -67.89
C VAL A 567 9.34 14.02 -67.32
N THR A 568 8.74 14.95 -66.54
CA THR A 568 9.06 16.22 -65.80
C THR A 568 7.94 16.40 -64.72
N GLY A 569 7.86 17.36 -63.78
CA GLY A 569 8.54 18.63 -63.40
C GLY A 569 7.58 19.39 -62.42
N ILE A 570 7.60 20.71 -62.14
CA ILE A 570 8.48 21.86 -62.44
C ILE A 570 8.27 22.93 -61.32
N ALA A 571 9.34 23.39 -60.64
CA ALA A 571 9.47 24.58 -59.75
C ALA A 571 8.53 24.77 -58.52
N GLY A 572 8.97 25.25 -57.35
CA GLY A 572 10.27 25.81 -56.89
C GLY A 572 10.16 26.23 -55.39
N THR A 573 11.03 26.99 -54.71
CA THR A 573 12.43 27.48 -54.85
C THR A 573 12.70 28.45 -53.66
N ALA A 574 13.88 28.63 -53.03
CA ALA A 574 15.13 27.86 -52.94
C ALA A 574 16.07 28.50 -51.85
N GLY A 575 17.04 27.74 -51.30
CA GLY A 575 18.08 28.22 -50.34
C GLY A 575 17.72 28.01 -48.85
N GLY A 576 18.63 28.18 -47.87
CA GLY A 576 20.10 28.42 -47.91
C GLY A 576 20.58 29.42 -46.83
N GLY A 577 21.70 29.23 -46.11
CA GLY A 577 22.68 28.12 -46.14
C GLY A 577 23.86 28.27 -45.13
N ASP A 578 24.71 27.25 -45.10
CA ASP A 578 25.93 26.99 -44.29
C ASP A 578 27.16 27.89 -44.65
N PRO A 579 28.38 27.87 -43.99
CA PRO A 579 29.09 26.69 -43.43
C PRO A 579 30.14 26.85 -42.26
N GLN A 580 30.84 25.73 -41.96
CA GLN A 580 32.18 25.54 -41.31
C GLN A 580 32.29 25.38 -39.77
N SER A 581 33.29 24.65 -39.20
CA SER A 581 34.09 23.47 -39.66
C SER A 581 35.01 22.89 -38.55
N ALA A 582 35.49 21.66 -38.76
CA ALA A 582 36.73 21.05 -38.26
C ALA A 582 36.86 20.53 -36.79
N ALA A 583 37.56 19.40 -36.66
CA ALA A 583 38.05 18.78 -35.43
C ALA A 583 39.44 18.12 -35.69
N PRO A 584 40.27 17.85 -34.66
CA PRO A 584 41.56 17.15 -34.82
C PRO A 584 41.57 15.70 -34.26
N THR A 585 42.38 14.83 -34.87
CA THR A 585 42.64 13.43 -34.47
C THR A 585 44.00 13.24 -33.75
N PRO A 586 44.23 12.12 -33.03
CA PRO A 586 45.40 11.92 -32.15
C PRO A 586 46.60 11.22 -32.81
N SER A 587 47.74 11.18 -32.11
CA SER A 587 49.00 10.54 -32.53
C SER A 587 49.45 9.36 -31.65
N GLN A 588 50.07 8.34 -32.25
CA GLN A 588 50.64 7.12 -31.65
C GLN A 588 52.09 7.38 -31.15
N ALA A 589 52.91 6.46 -30.57
CA ALA A 589 52.84 5.05 -30.16
C ALA A 589 53.82 4.84 -28.96
N GLY A 590 53.69 3.86 -28.06
CA GLY A 590 54.14 2.45 -28.20
C GLY A 590 55.17 2.08 -27.09
N THR A 591 55.57 0.83 -26.80
CA THR A 591 55.19 -0.51 -27.31
C THR A 591 55.65 -1.63 -26.34
N PHE A 592 54.96 -2.78 -26.32
CA PHE A 592 55.31 -4.08 -25.64
C PHE A 592 55.38 -4.09 -24.09
N GLY A 593 54.99 -5.15 -23.37
CA GLY A 593 54.26 -6.38 -23.75
C GLY A 593 54.53 -7.56 -22.78
N GLY A 594 53.55 -8.47 -22.56
CA GLY A 594 53.79 -9.80 -21.96
C GLY A 594 52.94 -10.24 -20.75
N SER A 595 51.92 -11.07 -21.02
CA SER A 595 51.50 -12.29 -20.31
C SER A 595 51.20 -12.37 -18.79
N SER A 596 49.98 -12.88 -18.54
CA SER A 596 49.61 -13.97 -17.59
C SER A 596 49.68 -13.81 -16.05
N ALA A 597 48.49 -13.90 -15.45
CA ALA A 597 48.10 -14.70 -14.27
C ALA A 597 48.92 -14.66 -12.96
N GLY A 598 48.25 -14.31 -11.84
CA GLY A 598 48.75 -14.54 -10.48
C GLY A 598 47.77 -14.05 -9.42
N THR A 599 47.35 -14.94 -8.51
CA THR A 599 46.36 -14.63 -7.45
C THR A 599 47.02 -14.23 -6.13
N ARG A 600 46.24 -13.52 -5.29
CA ARG A 600 46.34 -13.44 -3.81
C ARG A 600 47.23 -12.34 -3.21
N ALA A 601 46.72 -11.76 -2.12
CA ALA A 601 47.19 -10.53 -1.46
C ALA A 601 47.93 -10.78 -0.13
N VAL A 602 48.19 -9.70 0.63
CA VAL A 602 48.72 -9.66 2.03
C VAL A 602 50.22 -10.07 2.08
N PRO A 603 51.09 -9.70 3.08
CA PRO A 603 50.89 -9.01 4.37
C PRO A 603 51.85 -7.80 4.58
N ARG A 604 52.13 -7.18 5.76
CA ARG A 604 51.69 -7.26 7.18
C ARG A 604 52.09 -5.97 7.93
N GLY A 605 51.49 -5.65 9.09
CA GLY A 605 52.13 -4.75 10.07
C GLY A 605 51.25 -4.29 11.25
N GLY A 606 51.70 -4.53 12.49
CA GLY A 606 51.08 -4.03 13.74
C GLY A 606 51.90 -4.37 15.00
N LEU A 607 51.74 -3.58 16.07
CA LEU A 607 52.36 -3.69 17.41
C LEU A 607 51.39 -3.00 18.41
N PHE A 608 51.24 -3.32 19.71
CA PHE A 608 51.87 -4.24 20.69
C PHE A 608 50.75 -4.96 21.49
N GLY A 609 50.94 -5.96 22.38
CA GLY A 609 52.12 -6.77 22.73
C GLY A 609 52.08 -7.35 24.17
N GLY A 610 51.80 -8.66 24.32
CA GLY A 610 51.87 -9.42 25.60
C GLY A 610 50.61 -9.34 26.49
N TRP A 611 50.33 -10.28 27.41
CA TRP A 611 51.09 -11.42 27.97
C TRP A 611 50.29 -12.75 27.95
N SER A 612 50.96 -13.90 28.14
CA SER A 612 50.36 -15.22 28.45
C SER A 612 51.44 -16.13 29.12
N ARG A 613 51.18 -17.25 29.81
CA ARG A 613 49.95 -18.02 30.16
C ARG A 613 50.28 -18.99 31.34
N ALA A 614 49.25 -19.59 31.97
CA ALA A 614 49.33 -20.68 32.97
C ALA A 614 49.92 -20.29 34.36
N THR A 615 49.80 -21.05 35.47
CA THR A 615 49.52 -22.49 35.66
C THR A 615 48.89 -22.80 37.05
N ILE A 616 48.46 -24.06 37.28
CA ILE A 616 48.21 -24.76 38.57
C ILE A 616 46.82 -24.54 39.21
N ALA A 617 46.40 -25.56 39.98
CA ALA A 617 45.03 -25.86 40.38
C ALA A 617 44.82 -25.85 41.92
N ALA A 618 43.59 -26.23 42.32
CA ALA A 618 43.16 -26.72 43.64
C ALA A 618 42.78 -25.71 44.75
N ALA A 619 41.60 -25.99 45.30
CA ALA A 619 40.86 -25.35 46.39
C ALA A 619 41.58 -25.23 47.74
N VAL A 620 41.04 -24.38 48.65
CA VAL A 620 40.47 -24.80 49.97
C VAL A 620 39.95 -23.60 50.82
N ALA A 621 38.79 -23.79 51.45
CA ALA A 621 38.20 -23.17 52.67
C ALA A 621 38.41 -21.68 53.07
N ALA A 622 37.32 -20.90 52.94
CA ALA A 622 36.42 -20.42 54.02
C ALA A 622 36.87 -19.45 55.16
N ILE A 623 35.84 -18.91 55.84
CA ILE A 623 35.78 -18.21 57.17
C ILE A 623 36.17 -16.71 57.20
N VAL A 624 35.52 -15.80 57.94
CA VAL A 624 34.09 -15.56 58.34
C VAL A 624 33.96 -14.20 59.09
N PHE A 625 32.73 -13.67 59.32
CA PHE A 625 32.37 -12.55 60.25
C PHE A 625 32.86 -11.12 59.89
N VAL A 626 32.26 -10.00 60.34
CA VAL A 626 30.96 -9.66 61.02
C VAL A 626 30.65 -8.17 60.65
N ALA A 627 29.50 -7.77 60.12
CA ALA A 627 28.15 -7.57 60.70
C ALA A 627 27.91 -6.22 61.43
N GLY A 628 26.65 -5.74 61.36
CA GLY A 628 26.14 -4.49 61.96
C GLY A 628 25.61 -3.49 60.91
N GLY A 629 24.36 -3.02 60.95
CA GLY A 629 23.24 -3.44 61.79
C GLY A 629 21.94 -2.66 61.53
N THR A 630 20.80 -3.32 61.72
CA THR A 630 19.62 -2.91 62.54
C THR A 630 19.22 -1.42 62.64
N THR A 631 17.95 -1.00 62.64
CA THR A 631 16.62 -1.61 62.39
C THR A 631 15.56 -0.52 62.56
N LEU A 632 14.43 -0.59 61.85
CA LEU A 632 13.11 -0.50 62.50
C LEU A 632 12.04 -1.11 61.58
N GLY A 633 10.97 -1.66 62.17
CA GLY A 633 9.82 -2.19 61.45
C GLY A 633 8.54 -2.01 62.26
N ILE A 634 7.40 -2.36 61.66
CA ILE A 634 6.11 -2.50 62.35
C ILE A 634 5.64 -3.96 62.16
N VAL A 635 4.97 -4.51 63.18
CA VAL A 635 4.87 -5.96 63.43
C VAL A 635 3.44 -6.31 63.90
N LEU A 636 3.15 -7.62 63.96
CA LEU A 636 2.00 -8.32 64.59
C LEU A 636 0.81 -8.55 63.64
N THR A 637 0.19 -9.74 63.54
CA THR A 637 0.37 -11.08 64.19
C THR A 637 -0.25 -12.14 63.24
N GLY A 638 0.04 -13.45 63.21
CA GLY A 638 0.59 -14.38 64.21
C GLY A 638 -0.55 -15.11 64.95
N GLY A 639 -0.62 -16.45 65.11
CA GLY A 639 0.19 -17.59 64.62
C GLY A 639 -0.73 -18.84 64.48
N GLY A 640 -0.33 -19.95 63.85
CA GLY A 640 0.46 -21.04 64.47
C GLY A 640 -0.48 -22.21 64.87
N ASP A 641 -0.08 -23.49 64.98
CA ASP A 641 1.14 -24.21 64.62
C ASP A 641 0.80 -25.72 64.47
N ASP A 642 1.64 -26.51 63.80
CA ASP A 642 2.19 -27.79 64.34
C ASP A 642 3.01 -28.58 63.30
N THR A 643 4.29 -28.75 63.62
CA THR A 643 5.25 -29.73 63.05
C THR A 643 5.50 -30.81 64.14
N PRO A 644 6.29 -31.91 63.98
CA PRO A 644 7.33 -32.24 62.98
C PRO A 644 7.22 -33.72 62.46
N SER A 645 8.20 -34.46 61.92
CA SER A 645 9.68 -34.36 61.87
C SER A 645 10.31 -35.28 60.80
N ASN A 646 11.53 -34.92 60.35
CA ASN A 646 12.64 -35.76 59.84
C ASN A 646 12.41 -36.73 58.65
N GLY A 647 13.36 -36.70 57.68
CA GLY A 647 13.40 -37.58 56.50
C GLY A 647 14.59 -38.55 56.49
N ILE A 648 14.81 -39.23 55.35
CA ILE A 648 15.82 -40.29 55.13
C ILE A 648 16.40 -40.24 53.69
N VAL A 649 17.59 -40.84 53.51
CA VAL A 649 18.42 -40.90 52.28
C VAL A 649 18.23 -42.24 51.54
N PRO A 650 18.43 -42.36 50.20
CA PRO A 650 17.72 -43.36 49.39
C PRO A 650 18.42 -44.72 49.17
N ILE A 651 17.65 -45.69 48.67
CA ILE A 651 18.07 -47.02 48.18
C ILE A 651 17.36 -47.27 46.82
N ALA A 652 17.97 -48.08 45.94
CA ALA A 652 17.56 -48.24 44.54
C ALA A 652 16.40 -49.24 44.29
N ALA A 653 15.69 -49.01 43.17
CA ALA A 653 14.85 -49.89 42.32
C ALA A 653 14.22 -51.18 42.89
N PRO A 654 12.95 -51.42 42.49
CA PRO A 654 12.77 -52.52 41.54
C PRO A 654 11.88 -52.19 40.34
N THR A 655 12.15 -52.85 39.21
CA THR A 655 11.27 -52.86 38.02
C THR A 655 10.00 -53.66 38.32
N ALA A 656 8.83 -53.07 38.11
CA ALA A 656 7.53 -53.76 38.22
C ALA A 656 6.82 -53.78 36.86
N THR A 657 6.55 -54.98 36.34
CA THR A 657 5.91 -55.17 35.04
C THR A 657 4.41 -54.88 35.13
N LEU A 658 3.91 -53.93 34.34
CA LEU A 658 2.47 -53.73 34.17
C LEU A 658 1.86 -54.89 33.34
N PRO A 659 0.61 -55.30 33.63
CA PRO A 659 -0.08 -56.33 32.86
C PRO A 659 -0.37 -55.87 31.42
N PRO A 660 -0.52 -56.81 30.46
CA PRO A 660 -0.87 -56.45 29.09
C PRO A 660 -2.24 -55.76 29.05
N PRO A 661 -2.45 -54.76 28.17
CA PRO A 661 -3.74 -54.11 28.01
C PRO A 661 -4.79 -55.14 27.59
N ALA A 662 -5.91 -55.17 28.30
CA ALA A 662 -7.07 -55.94 27.88
C ALA A 662 -7.50 -55.47 26.49
N ALA A 663 -7.90 -56.41 25.61
CA ALA A 663 -8.30 -56.10 24.25
C ALA A 663 -9.44 -55.08 24.25
N THR A 664 -9.13 -53.83 23.89
CA THR A 664 -10.10 -52.74 23.84
C THR A 664 -11.11 -53.06 22.74
N THR A 665 -12.29 -53.52 23.14
CA THR A 665 -13.47 -53.52 22.28
C THR A 665 -13.57 -52.13 21.66
N ALA A 666 -13.66 -52.07 20.32
CA ALA A 666 -13.73 -50.80 19.60
C ALA A 666 -14.77 -49.88 20.29
N PRO A 667 -14.44 -48.58 20.49
CA PRO A 667 -15.36 -47.68 21.17
C PRO A 667 -16.72 -47.74 20.47
N PRO A 668 -17.84 -47.77 21.23
CA PRO A 668 -19.16 -47.78 20.62
C PRO A 668 -19.25 -46.59 19.66
N ALA A 669 -19.73 -46.85 18.44
CA ALA A 669 -19.81 -45.83 17.40
C ALA A 669 -20.43 -44.55 17.98
N ALA A 670 -19.73 -43.42 17.80
CA ALA A 670 -20.12 -42.16 18.42
C ALA A 670 -21.60 -41.88 18.12
N PRO A 671 -22.41 -41.48 19.13
CA PRO A 671 -23.83 -41.27 18.92
C PRO A 671 -24.02 -40.26 17.78
N THR A 672 -24.84 -40.63 16.80
CA THR A 672 -25.07 -39.80 15.61
C THR A 672 -25.37 -38.37 16.04
N PRO A 673 -24.65 -37.35 15.54
CA PRO A 673 -24.82 -35.97 15.97
C PRO A 673 -26.28 -35.55 15.94
N GLY A 674 -26.70 -34.78 16.96
CA GLY A 674 -28.07 -34.27 17.02
C GLY A 674 -28.35 -33.31 15.85
N PRO A 675 -29.62 -33.05 15.51
CA PRO A 675 -29.97 -32.17 14.39
C PRO A 675 -29.43 -30.74 14.54
N ASN A 676 -29.13 -30.31 15.78
CA ASN A 676 -28.49 -29.04 16.09
C ASN A 676 -26.99 -29.18 16.43
N THR A 677 -26.30 -30.21 15.93
CA THR A 677 -24.84 -30.35 16.06
C THR A 677 -24.16 -30.03 14.74
N VAL A 678 -23.16 -29.16 14.77
CA VAL A 678 -22.28 -28.84 13.63
C VAL A 678 -20.93 -29.49 13.87
N LEU A 679 -20.46 -30.28 12.91
CA LEU A 679 -19.14 -30.92 12.95
C LEU A 679 -18.12 -30.09 12.16
N VAL A 680 -17.02 -29.74 12.81
CA VAL A 680 -15.87 -29.06 12.21
C VAL A 680 -14.61 -29.91 12.42
N ALA A 681 -13.78 -30.02 11.39
CA ALA A 681 -12.42 -30.56 11.52
C ALA A 681 -11.41 -29.67 10.79
N GLY A 682 -10.18 -30.13 10.63
CA GLY A 682 -9.16 -29.45 9.83
C GLY A 682 -8.06 -28.82 10.67
N SER A 683 -7.32 -27.90 10.07
CA SER A 683 -6.06 -27.35 10.58
C SER A 683 -6.12 -26.91 12.04
N SER A 684 -5.19 -27.39 12.86
CA SER A 684 -4.97 -26.90 14.23
C SER A 684 -4.64 -25.40 14.30
N GLU A 685 -4.26 -24.80 13.18
CA GLU A 685 -4.10 -23.35 13.03
C GLU A 685 -5.46 -22.62 13.00
N VAL A 686 -6.48 -23.21 12.37
CA VAL A 686 -7.80 -22.59 12.16
C VAL A 686 -8.83 -23.05 13.22
N ALA A 687 -8.46 -24.00 14.08
CA ALA A 687 -9.26 -24.38 15.23
C ALA A 687 -9.50 -23.20 16.21
N PRO A 688 -8.51 -22.41 16.66
CA PRO A 688 -8.73 -21.30 17.61
C PRO A 688 -9.72 -20.25 17.10
N ILE A 689 -9.60 -19.79 15.86
CA ILE A 689 -10.54 -18.81 15.27
C ILE A 689 -11.97 -19.38 15.17
N THR A 690 -12.11 -20.69 14.92
CA THR A 690 -13.42 -21.36 14.88
C THR A 690 -13.99 -21.61 16.29
N GLU A 691 -13.13 -21.88 17.28
CA GLU A 691 -13.51 -21.97 18.69
C GLU A 691 -13.94 -20.61 19.26
N THR A 692 -13.27 -19.52 18.86
CA THR A 692 -13.65 -18.13 19.14
C THR A 692 -15.01 -17.80 18.50
N ALA A 693 -15.21 -18.14 17.21
CA ALA A 693 -16.51 -18.01 16.55
C ALA A 693 -17.63 -18.72 17.33
N TYR A 694 -17.37 -19.95 17.81
CA TYR A 694 -18.34 -20.69 18.63
C TYR A 694 -18.48 -20.14 20.05
N ALA A 695 -17.44 -19.55 20.65
CA ALA A 695 -17.50 -18.87 21.94
C ALA A 695 -18.36 -17.60 21.87
N GLY A 696 -18.33 -16.89 20.73
CA GLY A 696 -19.29 -15.84 20.39
C GLY A 696 -20.70 -16.40 20.15
N PHE A 697 -20.86 -17.30 19.19
CA PHE A 697 -22.15 -17.82 18.72
C PHE A 697 -23.02 -18.41 19.84
N ARG A 698 -22.44 -19.16 20.78
CA ARG A 698 -23.19 -19.76 21.90
C ARG A 698 -23.79 -18.73 22.87
N LYS A 699 -23.36 -17.47 22.83
CA LYS A 699 -23.97 -16.35 23.57
C LYS A 699 -25.36 -16.01 23.01
N VAL A 700 -25.54 -16.12 21.69
CA VAL A 700 -26.79 -15.78 20.96
C VAL A 700 -27.64 -17.00 20.59
N GLN A 701 -27.02 -18.17 20.41
CA GLN A 701 -27.69 -19.41 20.03
C GLN A 701 -27.24 -20.56 20.94
N GLN A 702 -27.95 -20.78 22.04
CA GLN A 702 -27.60 -21.78 23.06
C GLN A 702 -27.97 -23.23 22.66
N ASN A 703 -28.85 -23.41 21.68
CA ASN A 703 -29.38 -24.73 21.30
C ASN A 703 -28.60 -25.40 20.16
N VAL A 704 -27.42 -24.86 19.78
CA VAL A 704 -26.51 -25.45 18.79
C VAL A 704 -25.17 -25.77 19.43
N THR A 705 -24.69 -27.00 19.20
CA THR A 705 -23.35 -27.43 19.61
C THR A 705 -22.43 -27.47 18.39
N VAL A 706 -21.32 -26.73 18.42
CA VAL A 706 -20.25 -26.86 17.42
C VAL A 706 -19.14 -27.72 18.02
N ASN A 707 -18.81 -28.83 17.36
CA ASN A 707 -17.70 -29.71 17.74
C ASN A 707 -16.52 -29.43 16.81
N VAL A 708 -15.40 -28.96 17.34
CA VAL A 708 -14.16 -28.70 16.57
C VAL A 708 -13.15 -29.80 16.85
N GLU A 709 -12.65 -30.46 15.81
CA GLU A 709 -11.64 -31.52 15.87
C GLU A 709 -10.37 -31.09 15.12
N ALA A 710 -9.38 -30.57 15.85
CA ALA A 710 -8.09 -30.16 15.28
C ALA A 710 -7.31 -31.36 14.70
N SER A 711 -6.93 -31.24 13.42
CA SER A 711 -6.20 -32.22 12.60
C SER A 711 -5.28 -31.50 11.60
N THR A 712 -4.87 -32.19 10.52
CA THR A 712 -4.30 -31.54 9.32
C THR A 712 -5.41 -30.90 8.48
N THR A 713 -5.06 -30.02 7.54
CA THR A 713 -5.99 -29.44 6.56
C THR A 713 -6.49 -30.52 5.59
N GLU A 714 -5.59 -31.42 5.18
CA GLU A 714 -5.81 -32.50 4.23
C GLU A 714 -6.77 -33.57 4.79
N ASP A 715 -6.59 -33.99 6.04
CA ASP A 715 -7.53 -34.87 6.75
C ASP A 715 -8.90 -34.18 6.92
N GLY A 716 -8.90 -32.87 7.14
CA GLY A 716 -10.11 -32.04 7.15
C GLY A 716 -10.87 -32.15 5.83
N PHE A 717 -10.22 -31.81 4.71
CA PHE A 717 -10.83 -31.90 3.38
C PHE A 717 -11.27 -33.33 3.02
N ALA A 718 -10.49 -34.35 3.37
CA ALA A 718 -10.87 -35.74 3.17
C ALA A 718 -12.17 -36.10 3.92
N LYS A 719 -12.34 -35.64 5.18
CA LYS A 719 -13.58 -35.77 5.95
C LYS A 719 -14.74 -34.98 5.33
N LEU A 720 -14.50 -33.75 4.87
CA LEU A 720 -15.50 -32.85 4.28
C LEU A 720 -16.06 -33.42 2.97
N CYS A 721 -15.18 -33.84 2.07
CA CYS A 721 -15.56 -34.47 0.80
C CYS A 721 -16.36 -35.77 1.03
N ALA A 722 -15.95 -36.58 2.01
CA ALA A 722 -16.66 -37.80 2.40
C ALA A 722 -17.99 -37.56 3.16
N GLY A 723 -18.36 -36.30 3.45
CA GLY A 723 -19.58 -35.97 4.20
C GLY A 723 -19.51 -36.28 5.70
N GLY A 724 -18.31 -36.51 6.25
CA GLY A 724 -18.08 -36.82 7.66
C GLY A 724 -18.05 -35.60 8.59
N VAL A 725 -17.88 -34.39 8.03
CA VAL A 725 -18.00 -33.10 8.73
C VAL A 725 -18.76 -32.09 7.88
N ASP A 726 -19.31 -31.05 8.52
CA ASP A 726 -20.04 -29.95 7.87
C ASP A 726 -19.10 -28.86 7.34
N ILE A 727 -18.03 -28.60 8.11
CA ILE A 727 -17.10 -27.47 7.95
C ILE A 727 -15.65 -27.96 8.14
N VAL A 728 -14.71 -27.30 7.48
CA VAL A 728 -13.25 -27.45 7.67
C VAL A 728 -12.60 -26.09 7.89
N GLY A 729 -11.76 -25.98 8.92
CA GLY A 729 -10.75 -24.92 8.99
C GLY A 729 -9.50 -25.34 8.20
N ALA A 730 -9.00 -24.49 7.31
CA ALA A 730 -7.91 -24.82 6.39
C ALA A 730 -6.83 -23.73 6.37
N SER A 731 -5.57 -24.12 6.55
CA SER A 731 -4.43 -23.18 6.54
C SER A 731 -3.83 -22.92 5.15
N PHE A 732 -4.54 -23.36 4.10
CA PHE A 732 -4.32 -23.13 2.68
C PHE A 732 -5.59 -23.50 1.91
N GLU A 733 -5.66 -23.18 0.61
CA GLU A 733 -6.83 -23.46 -0.23
C GLU A 733 -7.07 -24.96 -0.51
N PHE A 734 -8.29 -25.30 -0.93
CA PHE A 734 -8.64 -26.66 -1.36
C PHE A 734 -8.00 -27.04 -2.71
N ASP A 735 -7.07 -27.99 -2.68
CA ASP A 735 -6.64 -28.71 -3.88
C ASP A 735 -7.49 -30.00 -4.09
N PRO A 736 -8.01 -30.26 -5.30
CA PRO A 736 -8.78 -31.48 -5.59
C PRO A 736 -8.07 -32.81 -5.27
N SER A 737 -6.73 -32.84 -5.25
CA SER A 737 -5.93 -34.04 -4.94
C SER A 737 -6.04 -34.52 -3.48
N PHE A 738 -6.50 -33.65 -2.55
CA PHE A 738 -6.85 -34.06 -1.19
C PHE A 738 -8.12 -34.92 -1.14
N SER A 739 -8.92 -34.94 -2.23
CA SER A 739 -10.16 -35.70 -2.35
C SER A 739 -9.98 -36.98 -3.17
N LYS A 740 -10.71 -38.03 -2.78
CA LYS A 740 -10.96 -39.22 -3.62
C LYS A 740 -12.27 -39.13 -4.42
N ASP A 741 -13.10 -38.13 -4.11
CA ASP A 741 -14.29 -37.77 -4.88
C ASP A 741 -13.94 -36.61 -5.83
N PRO A 742 -13.92 -36.84 -7.16
CA PRO A 742 -13.64 -35.78 -8.13
C PRO A 742 -14.74 -34.71 -8.20
N GLY A 743 -15.95 -34.98 -7.67
CA GLY A 743 -17.04 -34.02 -7.55
C GLY A 743 -17.02 -33.19 -6.26
N CYS A 744 -15.99 -33.28 -5.41
CA CYS A 744 -15.96 -32.56 -4.14
C CYS A 744 -15.91 -31.04 -4.31
N ALA A 745 -15.17 -30.52 -5.30
CA ALA A 745 -15.09 -29.08 -5.58
C ALA A 745 -16.48 -28.44 -5.80
N ASP A 746 -17.37 -29.15 -6.51
CA ASP A 746 -18.74 -28.71 -6.75
C ASP A 746 -19.63 -28.79 -5.51
N GLN A 747 -19.29 -29.61 -4.51
CA GLN A 747 -20.05 -29.78 -3.27
C GLN A 747 -19.67 -28.79 -2.16
N ILE A 748 -18.48 -28.18 -2.20
CA ILE A 748 -17.98 -27.30 -1.14
C ILE A 748 -17.93 -25.83 -1.56
N VAL A 749 -17.83 -24.94 -0.56
CA VAL A 749 -17.58 -23.50 -0.71
C VAL A 749 -16.51 -23.10 0.30
N GLY A 750 -15.53 -22.29 -0.13
CA GLY A 750 -14.51 -21.69 0.74
C GLY A 750 -14.79 -20.22 1.00
N PHE A 751 -14.42 -19.78 2.20
CA PHE A 751 -14.44 -18.39 2.67
C PHE A 751 -13.05 -18.09 3.24
N GLU A 752 -12.42 -17.00 2.82
CA GLU A 752 -11.17 -16.51 3.42
C GLU A 752 -11.54 -15.71 4.67
N VAL A 753 -11.12 -16.16 5.87
CA VAL A 753 -11.65 -15.65 7.15
C VAL A 753 -10.69 -14.74 7.89
N ALA A 754 -9.38 -14.93 7.72
CA ALA A 754 -8.36 -14.07 8.33
C ALA A 754 -7.01 -14.24 7.61
N HIS A 755 -6.04 -13.40 7.95
CA HIS A 755 -4.63 -13.64 7.66
C HIS A 755 -3.88 -13.99 8.96
N HIS A 756 -3.05 -15.02 8.94
CA HIS A 756 -2.08 -15.27 10.01
C HIS A 756 -0.80 -14.51 9.68
N THR A 757 -0.45 -13.52 10.50
CA THR A 757 0.77 -12.72 10.33
C THR A 757 1.62 -12.81 11.59
N LEU A 758 2.88 -13.21 11.44
CA LEU A 758 3.83 -13.42 12.53
C LEU A 758 5.09 -12.57 12.34
N PRO A 759 5.07 -11.26 12.69
CA PRO A 759 6.24 -10.40 12.62
C PRO A 759 7.41 -10.93 13.45
N ILE A 760 8.62 -10.89 12.89
CA ILE A 760 9.83 -10.89 13.70
C ILE A 760 10.08 -9.46 14.14
N VAL A 761 10.27 -9.25 15.43
CA VAL A 761 10.42 -7.95 16.07
C VAL A 761 11.79 -7.81 16.72
N VAL A 762 12.26 -6.56 16.78
CA VAL A 762 13.43 -6.12 17.53
C VAL A 762 13.12 -4.80 18.24
N ASN A 763 14.00 -4.41 19.15
CA ASN A 763 13.92 -3.11 19.79
C ASN A 763 14.07 -1.96 18.77
N PRO A 764 13.35 -0.83 18.89
CA PRO A 764 13.56 0.35 18.03
C PRO A 764 15.01 0.89 18.03
N GLN A 765 15.79 0.64 19.10
CA GLN A 765 17.20 1.02 19.17
C GLN A 765 18.15 0.03 18.46
N ASN A 766 17.65 -1.09 17.94
CA ASN A 766 18.36 -1.92 16.98
C ASN A 766 18.28 -1.23 15.60
N THR A 767 19.36 -0.57 15.22
CA THR A 767 19.44 0.25 13.99
C THR A 767 20.10 -0.46 12.81
N TRP A 768 20.64 -1.67 13.01
CA TRP A 768 21.44 -2.41 12.03
C TRP A 768 20.62 -3.46 11.29
N ALA A 769 19.88 -4.31 12.00
CA ALA A 769 19.05 -5.36 11.41
C ALA A 769 17.72 -4.75 10.92
N ARG A 770 17.76 -3.99 9.82
CA ARG A 770 16.54 -3.43 9.20
C ARG A 770 15.78 -4.53 8.46
N CYS A 771 16.45 -5.10 7.47
CA CYS A 771 15.99 -6.20 6.63
C CYS A 771 16.87 -7.43 6.81
N MET A 772 16.28 -8.61 6.70
CA MET A 772 16.97 -9.90 6.62
C MET A 772 16.38 -10.72 5.47
N THR A 773 17.22 -11.48 4.76
CA THR A 773 16.70 -12.44 3.79
C THR A 773 16.00 -13.60 4.51
N LEU A 774 15.07 -14.25 3.83
CA LEU A 774 14.40 -15.43 4.36
C LEU A 774 15.41 -16.51 4.77
N ASP A 775 16.49 -16.69 4.03
CA ASP A 775 17.52 -17.67 4.38
C ASP A 775 18.35 -17.26 5.61
N GLN A 776 18.65 -15.97 5.79
CA GLN A 776 19.22 -15.48 7.08
C GLN A 776 18.25 -15.74 8.24
N VAL A 777 16.94 -15.58 8.03
CA VAL A 777 15.91 -15.89 9.04
C VAL A 777 15.90 -17.40 9.35
N ARG A 778 16.00 -18.27 8.35
CA ARG A 778 16.14 -19.72 8.54
C ARG A 778 17.41 -20.10 9.30
N GLU A 779 18.56 -19.60 8.88
CA GLU A 779 19.85 -19.87 9.56
C GLU A 779 19.85 -19.38 11.01
N VAL A 780 19.15 -18.29 11.31
CA VAL A 780 18.98 -17.77 12.67
C VAL A 780 18.00 -18.61 13.50
N TRP A 781 16.86 -19.03 12.95
CA TRP A 781 15.78 -19.67 13.72
C TRP A 781 15.75 -21.21 13.68
N ASP A 782 16.65 -21.85 12.93
CA ASP A 782 16.80 -23.31 12.89
C ASP A 782 17.11 -23.94 14.27
N ALA A 783 16.56 -25.13 14.51
CA ALA A 783 16.74 -25.92 15.73
C ALA A 783 18.22 -26.21 16.07
N GLY A 784 19.09 -26.36 15.07
CA GLY A 784 20.52 -26.57 15.22
C GLY A 784 21.38 -25.30 15.14
N SER A 785 20.77 -24.12 15.02
CA SER A 785 21.49 -22.86 14.80
C SER A 785 22.50 -22.57 15.92
N THR A 786 23.74 -22.31 15.51
CA THR A 786 24.80 -21.81 16.40
C THR A 786 24.86 -20.28 16.42
N ILE A 787 23.98 -19.60 15.69
CA ILE A 787 23.93 -18.13 15.64
C ILE A 787 23.39 -17.58 16.96
N ASN A 788 24.25 -16.82 17.63
CA ASN A 788 24.02 -16.19 18.93
C ASN A 788 24.56 -14.75 19.03
N ARG A 789 25.15 -14.20 17.96
CA ARG A 789 25.67 -12.83 17.87
C ARG A 789 25.27 -12.17 16.54
N TRP A 790 25.00 -10.87 16.57
CA TRP A 790 24.46 -10.15 15.41
C TRP A 790 25.41 -10.19 14.19
N ASN A 791 26.72 -10.02 14.41
CA ASN A 791 27.76 -10.13 13.37
C ASN A 791 27.89 -11.51 12.68
N GLN A 792 27.22 -12.55 13.18
CA GLN A 792 27.17 -13.87 12.54
C GLN A 792 26.07 -13.97 11.48
N ILE A 793 25.08 -13.07 11.51
CA ILE A 793 24.00 -12.96 10.51
C ILE A 793 24.48 -12.15 9.30
N ASP A 794 25.16 -11.04 9.58
CA ASP A 794 25.80 -10.17 8.59
C ASP A 794 27.07 -9.56 9.22
N PRO A 795 28.26 -9.66 8.60
CA PRO A 795 29.50 -9.12 9.16
C PRO A 795 29.55 -7.60 9.38
N SER A 796 28.58 -6.83 8.87
CA SER A 796 28.42 -5.39 9.16
C SER A 796 27.67 -5.10 10.46
N PHE A 797 26.97 -6.08 11.03
CA PHE A 797 26.25 -5.97 12.29
C PHE A 797 27.24 -6.01 13.49
N PRO A 798 26.88 -5.47 14.67
CA PRO A 798 27.79 -5.42 15.82
C PRO A 798 28.13 -6.81 16.38
N ASP A 799 29.31 -6.93 16.99
CA ASP A 799 29.75 -8.13 17.74
C ASP A 799 29.11 -8.17 19.14
N GLU A 800 27.78 -8.17 19.16
CA GLU A 800 26.94 -8.21 20.36
C GLU A 800 26.08 -9.48 20.36
N PRO A 801 25.75 -10.06 21.53
CA PRO A 801 24.87 -11.22 21.62
C PRO A 801 23.45 -10.89 21.14
N ILE A 802 22.68 -11.93 20.81
CA ILE A 802 21.25 -11.82 20.48
C ILE A 802 20.45 -12.49 21.61
N ALA A 803 19.51 -11.76 22.21
CA ALA A 803 18.56 -12.32 23.17
C ALA A 803 17.31 -12.81 22.43
N PHE A 804 17.17 -14.13 22.26
CA PHE A 804 16.03 -14.72 21.55
C PHE A 804 14.85 -14.94 22.49
N VAL A 805 13.68 -14.41 22.12
CA VAL A 805 12.43 -14.50 22.89
C VAL A 805 11.29 -14.95 21.96
N GLY A 806 10.30 -15.69 22.47
CA GLY A 806 9.14 -16.11 21.67
C GLY A 806 8.00 -16.68 22.51
N PRO A 807 6.79 -16.83 21.92
CA PRO A 807 5.69 -17.53 22.56
C PRO A 807 6.06 -18.98 22.87
N SER A 808 5.46 -19.56 23.90
CA SER A 808 5.70 -20.96 24.29
C SER A 808 5.54 -21.93 23.11
N ARG A 809 6.42 -22.93 22.97
CA ARG A 809 6.53 -23.83 21.78
C ARG A 809 5.25 -24.59 21.42
N ASN A 810 4.37 -24.78 22.41
CA ASN A 810 3.10 -25.48 22.26
C ASN A 810 1.97 -24.57 21.73
N THR A 811 2.21 -23.27 21.53
CA THR A 811 1.26 -22.33 20.92
C THR A 811 1.16 -22.52 19.40
N VAL A 812 0.03 -22.11 18.82
CA VAL A 812 -0.16 -22.11 17.37
C VAL A 812 0.81 -21.15 16.69
N GLN A 813 1.07 -19.98 17.28
CA GLN A 813 2.03 -18.99 16.78
C GLN A 813 3.44 -19.57 16.67
N ALA A 814 3.93 -20.27 17.71
CA ALA A 814 5.22 -20.95 17.66
C ALA A 814 5.24 -22.08 16.62
N GLN A 815 4.19 -22.91 16.56
CA GLN A 815 4.12 -24.03 15.63
C GLN A 815 4.05 -23.58 14.16
N VAL A 816 3.35 -22.49 13.86
CA VAL A 816 3.28 -21.91 12.50
C VAL A 816 4.58 -21.21 12.14
N PHE A 817 5.20 -20.46 13.06
CA PHE A 817 6.53 -19.88 12.83
C PHE A 817 7.57 -20.97 12.50
N ASN A 818 7.60 -22.03 13.32
CA ASN A 818 8.51 -23.17 13.11
C ASN A 818 8.23 -23.93 11.80
N SER A 819 6.97 -24.13 11.41
CA SER A 819 6.66 -24.81 10.13
C SER A 819 6.96 -23.94 8.90
N THR A 820 6.76 -22.62 9.02
CA THR A 820 7.07 -21.64 7.95
C THR A 820 8.57 -21.41 7.76
N VAL A 821 9.36 -21.43 8.84
CA VAL A 821 10.81 -21.12 8.79
C VAL A 821 11.68 -22.39 8.76
N ASN A 822 11.31 -23.43 9.50
CA ASN A 822 12.13 -24.65 9.66
C ASN A 822 11.49 -25.92 9.05
N ASP A 823 10.50 -25.76 8.18
CA ASP A 823 9.75 -26.84 7.49
C ASP A 823 9.01 -27.83 8.42
N SER A 824 8.97 -27.58 9.73
CA SER A 824 8.31 -28.45 10.71
C SER A 824 7.95 -27.71 11.99
N SER A 825 6.69 -27.82 12.43
CA SER A 825 6.17 -27.13 13.62
C SER A 825 6.89 -27.45 14.93
N SER A 826 7.55 -28.61 15.01
CA SER A 826 8.34 -29.07 16.15
C SER A 826 9.84 -28.74 16.06
N ARG A 827 10.34 -28.29 14.91
CA ARG A 827 11.75 -27.93 14.69
C ARG A 827 11.95 -26.46 15.04
N SER A 828 12.60 -26.19 16.18
CA SER A 828 12.64 -24.84 16.77
C SER A 828 13.93 -24.59 17.56
N ARG A 829 14.61 -23.45 17.33
CA ARG A 829 15.80 -23.06 18.11
C ARG A 829 15.50 -22.87 19.59
N GLN A 830 16.51 -22.89 20.46
CA GLN A 830 16.35 -22.46 21.85
C GLN A 830 16.18 -20.93 21.94
N TYR A 831 15.20 -20.50 22.74
CA TYR A 831 14.83 -19.11 23.04
C TYR A 831 14.08 -19.04 24.38
N GLN A 832 13.95 -17.84 24.95
CA GLN A 832 13.13 -17.56 26.14
C GLN A 832 11.65 -17.66 25.80
N GLU A 833 10.97 -18.68 26.34
CA GLU A 833 9.54 -18.89 26.17
C GLU A 833 8.73 -18.06 27.16
N THR A 834 7.74 -17.34 26.66
CA THR A 834 6.85 -16.46 27.43
C THR A 834 5.46 -16.39 26.76
N ASP A 835 4.60 -15.44 27.13
CA ASP A 835 3.36 -15.12 26.39
C ASP A 835 3.56 -13.97 25.39
N LEU A 836 2.58 -13.70 24.52
CA LEU A 836 2.72 -12.77 23.39
C LEU A 836 3.04 -11.33 23.87
N SER A 837 2.39 -10.89 24.95
CA SER A 837 2.69 -9.61 25.62
C SER A 837 4.04 -9.61 26.34
N GLY A 838 4.50 -10.76 26.81
CA GLY A 838 5.83 -11.00 27.35
C GLY A 838 6.91 -10.79 26.30
N VAL A 839 6.80 -11.43 25.12
CA VAL A 839 7.75 -11.23 24.00
C VAL A 839 7.86 -9.75 23.65
N ALA A 840 6.71 -9.08 23.54
CA ALA A 840 6.63 -7.67 23.21
C ALA A 840 7.22 -6.75 24.29
N ASN A 841 7.13 -7.10 25.58
CA ASN A 841 7.78 -6.35 26.66
C ASN A 841 9.29 -6.64 26.76
N ASP A 842 9.70 -7.90 26.63
CA ASP A 842 11.11 -8.30 26.68
C ASP A 842 11.91 -7.66 25.54
N VAL A 843 11.38 -7.71 24.31
CA VAL A 843 12.02 -7.08 23.13
C VAL A 843 11.99 -5.55 23.20
N ALA A 844 10.95 -4.95 23.77
CA ALA A 844 10.93 -3.50 24.04
C ALA A 844 11.91 -3.09 25.17
N GLY A 845 12.29 -4.02 26.05
CA GLY A 845 13.21 -3.80 27.17
C GLY A 845 14.70 -3.97 26.81
N ASP A 846 15.04 -4.91 25.94
CA ASP A 846 16.43 -5.20 25.54
C ASP A 846 16.72 -4.81 24.08
N ARG A 847 17.69 -3.90 23.90
CA ARG A 847 18.19 -3.43 22.61
C ARG A 847 18.75 -4.55 21.73
N LEU A 848 19.23 -5.64 22.33
CA LEU A 848 19.85 -6.78 21.67
C LEU A 848 18.89 -7.93 21.39
N ALA A 849 17.62 -7.80 21.79
CA ALA A 849 16.64 -8.87 21.63
C ALA A 849 16.06 -8.96 20.21
N MET A 850 15.73 -10.19 19.84
CA MET A 850 14.94 -10.56 18.65
C MET A 850 13.88 -11.56 19.10
N GLY A 851 12.63 -11.37 18.68
CA GLY A 851 11.57 -12.33 18.92
C GLY A 851 10.51 -12.34 17.83
N PHE A 852 9.51 -13.18 17.97
CA PHE A 852 8.35 -13.22 17.06
C PHE A 852 7.06 -13.32 17.86
N LEU A 853 5.97 -12.73 17.35
CA LEU A 853 4.64 -12.74 17.95
C LEU A 853 3.57 -12.51 16.87
N ASP A 854 2.30 -12.43 17.27
CA ASP A 854 1.17 -12.12 16.39
C ASP A 854 1.13 -10.64 15.99
N PHE A 855 0.63 -10.34 14.79
CA PHE A 855 0.52 -8.96 14.32
C PHE A 855 -0.37 -8.06 15.21
N PRO A 856 -1.55 -8.48 15.72
CA PRO A 856 -2.36 -7.66 16.63
C PRO A 856 -1.61 -7.21 17.91
N THR A 857 -0.82 -8.09 18.54
CA THR A 857 0.01 -7.69 19.69
C THR A 857 1.15 -6.76 19.27
N PHE A 858 1.75 -6.95 18.09
CA PHE A 858 2.77 -6.04 17.56
C PHE A 858 2.20 -4.62 17.33
N GLU A 859 1.05 -4.51 16.67
CA GLU A 859 0.34 -3.24 16.45
C GLU A 859 -0.04 -2.57 17.77
N THR A 860 -0.52 -3.35 18.75
CA THR A 860 -0.87 -2.86 20.11
C THR A 860 0.32 -2.24 20.84
N PHE A 861 1.55 -2.73 20.61
CA PHE A 861 2.77 -2.16 21.20
C PHE A 861 3.35 -1.00 20.37
N GLY A 862 3.05 -0.95 19.07
CA GLY A 862 3.38 0.14 18.16
C GLY A 862 4.85 0.58 18.26
N PRO A 863 5.14 1.88 18.51
CA PRO A 863 6.50 2.42 18.48
C PRO A 863 7.42 1.91 19.61
N ARG A 864 6.95 1.02 20.50
CA ARG A 864 7.82 0.30 21.46
C ARG A 864 8.58 -0.86 20.82
N LEU A 865 8.15 -1.31 19.64
CA LEU A 865 8.78 -2.38 18.85
C LEU A 865 9.13 -1.85 17.46
N ARG A 866 10.01 -2.56 16.76
CA ARG A 866 10.21 -2.41 15.33
C ARG A 866 10.16 -3.79 14.67
N GLY A 867 9.38 -3.93 13.60
CA GLY A 867 9.42 -5.12 12.77
C GLY A 867 10.75 -5.23 12.02
N LEU A 868 11.21 -6.47 11.79
CA LEU A 868 12.20 -6.76 10.77
C LEU A 868 11.51 -6.83 9.41
N GLU A 869 12.08 -6.13 8.43
CA GLU A 869 11.73 -6.36 7.04
C GLU A 869 12.24 -7.74 6.61
N ILE A 870 11.46 -8.45 5.80
CA ILE A 870 11.83 -9.78 5.28
C ILE A 870 12.00 -9.66 3.76
N ASP A 871 13.13 -10.15 3.23
CA ASP A 871 13.34 -10.33 1.79
C ASP A 871 13.22 -11.80 1.42
N ASN A 872 12.13 -12.15 0.74
CA ASN A 872 11.84 -13.49 0.22
C ASN A 872 12.40 -13.72 -1.21
N GLY A 873 13.23 -12.80 -1.72
CA GLY A 873 13.67 -12.72 -3.12
C GLY A 873 12.96 -11.62 -3.92
N GLU A 874 11.97 -10.95 -3.33
CA GLU A 874 11.21 -9.86 -3.96
C GLU A 874 11.55 -8.47 -3.38
N GLY A 875 12.66 -8.39 -2.64
CA GLY A 875 13.09 -7.24 -1.87
C GLY A 875 12.42 -7.19 -0.50
N CYS A 876 13.00 -6.41 0.40
CA CYS A 876 12.51 -6.19 1.77
C CYS A 876 11.02 -5.78 1.83
N VAL A 877 10.28 -6.37 2.77
CA VAL A 877 8.89 -6.02 3.11
C VAL A 877 8.76 -5.91 4.63
N GLU A 878 8.36 -4.75 5.16
CA GLU A 878 8.05 -4.56 6.58
C GLU A 878 6.70 -5.17 6.98
N PRO A 879 6.52 -5.59 8.24
CA PRO A 879 5.20 -5.96 8.77
C PRO A 879 4.44 -4.69 9.18
N ASN A 880 3.38 -4.35 8.46
CA ASN A 880 2.47 -3.26 8.78
C ASN A 880 1.02 -3.69 8.46
N ALA A 881 0.02 -2.90 8.84
CA ALA A 881 -1.40 -3.26 8.67
C ALA A 881 -1.80 -3.53 7.20
N VAL A 882 -1.09 -2.93 6.23
CA VAL A 882 -1.28 -3.22 4.81
C VAL A 882 -0.66 -4.57 4.45
N THR A 883 0.64 -4.78 4.71
CA THR A 883 1.34 -6.01 4.29
C THR A 883 0.82 -7.26 5.01
N ALA A 884 0.34 -7.09 6.25
CA ALA A 884 -0.40 -8.08 7.02
C ALA A 884 -1.80 -8.32 6.42
N GLY A 885 -2.55 -7.27 6.10
CA GLY A 885 -3.89 -7.36 5.49
C GLY A 885 -3.93 -7.84 4.04
N THR A 886 -2.83 -7.70 3.28
CA THR A 886 -2.75 -8.09 1.86
C THR A 886 -1.93 -9.34 1.59
N GLY A 887 -1.23 -9.90 2.58
CA GLY A 887 -0.46 -11.13 2.38
C GLY A 887 0.94 -10.93 1.78
N PHE A 888 1.51 -9.72 1.84
CA PHE A 888 2.82 -9.44 1.23
C PHE A 888 4.03 -9.71 2.14
N TYR A 889 3.84 -9.86 3.45
CA TYR A 889 4.92 -10.19 4.40
C TYR A 889 5.26 -11.71 4.37
N LEU A 890 5.50 -12.24 3.17
CA LEU A 890 5.71 -13.68 2.91
C LEU A 890 7.07 -14.19 3.40
N PRO A 891 7.16 -15.44 3.87
CA PRO A 891 6.09 -16.43 4.06
C PRO A 891 5.42 -16.32 5.45
N LEU A 892 5.81 -15.33 6.27
CA LEU A 892 5.32 -15.10 7.63
C LEU A 892 3.93 -14.42 7.69
N CYS A 893 3.27 -14.26 6.55
CA CYS A 893 1.92 -13.75 6.39
C CYS A 893 1.19 -14.59 5.34
N LYS A 894 0.06 -15.20 5.69
CA LYS A 894 -0.72 -16.06 4.77
C LYS A 894 -2.23 -16.02 5.07
N PRO A 895 -3.10 -16.22 4.07
CA PRO A 895 -4.52 -16.38 4.30
C PRO A 895 -4.85 -17.70 5.00
N VAL A 896 -5.92 -17.68 5.80
CA VAL A 896 -6.54 -18.87 6.39
C VAL A 896 -8.04 -18.89 6.08
N PHE A 897 -8.57 -20.10 5.88
CA PHE A 897 -9.86 -20.32 5.24
C PHE A 897 -10.79 -21.18 6.08
N VAL A 898 -12.09 -21.00 5.88
CA VAL A 898 -13.13 -21.92 6.34
C VAL A 898 -13.89 -22.42 5.12
N TYR A 899 -14.01 -23.73 4.99
CA TYR A 899 -14.78 -24.39 3.93
C TYR A 899 -16.01 -25.08 4.51
N ALA A 900 -17.15 -24.99 3.84
CA ALA A 900 -18.39 -25.68 4.23
C ALA A 900 -18.96 -26.50 3.07
N ARG A 901 -19.66 -27.61 3.35
CA ARG A 901 -20.45 -28.29 2.32
C ARG A 901 -21.73 -27.51 2.02
N LYS A 902 -22.09 -27.38 0.74
CA LYS A 902 -23.31 -26.69 0.26
C LYS A 902 -24.60 -27.37 0.71
N ASP A 903 -24.58 -28.70 0.89
CA ASP A 903 -25.70 -29.46 1.47
C ASP A 903 -25.83 -29.26 2.99
N SER A 904 -24.70 -29.17 3.69
CA SER A 904 -24.66 -28.90 5.13
C SER A 904 -25.07 -27.46 5.45
N LEU A 905 -24.82 -26.50 4.55
CA LEU A 905 -25.40 -25.15 4.63
C LEU A 905 -26.94 -25.13 4.55
N GLN A 906 -27.61 -26.22 4.15
CA GLN A 906 -29.08 -26.33 4.23
C GLN A 906 -29.59 -26.76 5.62
N LYS A 907 -28.68 -27.11 6.55
CA LYS A 907 -29.02 -27.45 7.95
C LYS A 907 -29.16 -26.15 8.76
N PRO A 908 -30.26 -25.93 9.51
CA PRO A 908 -30.46 -24.71 10.30
C PRO A 908 -29.30 -24.35 11.23
N ALA A 909 -28.70 -25.33 11.90
CA ALA A 909 -27.59 -25.12 12.83
C ALA A 909 -26.30 -24.66 12.11
N THR A 910 -25.92 -25.34 11.03
CA THR A 910 -24.74 -24.99 10.22
C THR A 910 -24.93 -23.64 9.52
N ALA A 911 -26.13 -23.36 8.99
CA ALA A 911 -26.47 -22.08 8.39
C ALA A 911 -26.38 -20.92 9.39
N ALA A 912 -26.94 -21.09 10.60
CA ALA A 912 -26.89 -20.07 11.64
C ALA A 912 -25.46 -19.83 12.16
N PHE A 913 -24.65 -20.89 12.31
CA PHE A 913 -23.26 -20.76 12.73
C PHE A 913 -22.40 -20.09 11.65
N MET A 914 -22.53 -20.50 10.38
CA MET A 914 -21.75 -19.91 9.29
C MET A 914 -22.13 -18.45 9.00
N ARG A 915 -23.42 -18.07 9.12
CA ARG A 915 -23.82 -16.66 9.12
C ARG A 915 -23.09 -15.88 10.21
N TYR A 916 -23.23 -16.29 11.47
CA TYR A 916 -22.59 -15.62 12.60
C TYR A 916 -21.06 -15.50 12.41
N TYR A 917 -20.41 -16.56 11.93
CA TYR A 917 -18.96 -16.56 11.68
C TYR A 917 -18.57 -15.51 10.63
N MET A 918 -19.29 -15.41 9.51
CA MET A 918 -18.97 -14.39 8.49
C MET A 918 -19.36 -12.97 8.96
N GLU A 919 -20.54 -12.81 9.56
CA GLU A 919 -21.07 -11.52 10.07
C GLU A 919 -20.15 -10.87 11.12
N ASN A 920 -19.50 -11.67 11.96
CA ASN A 920 -18.68 -11.21 13.09
C ASN A 920 -17.18 -11.47 12.83
N GLY A 921 -16.78 -11.70 11.57
CA GLY A 921 -15.44 -12.15 11.20
C GLY A 921 -14.30 -11.23 11.65
N GLU A 922 -14.55 -9.93 11.79
CA GLU A 922 -13.56 -8.95 12.28
C GLU A 922 -13.24 -9.16 13.78
N GLU A 923 -14.26 -9.18 14.64
CA GLU A 923 -14.13 -9.46 16.08
C GLU A 923 -13.55 -10.87 16.31
N ILE A 924 -14.05 -11.86 15.58
CA ILE A 924 -13.62 -13.27 15.67
C ILE A 924 -12.15 -13.44 15.30
N ALA A 925 -11.66 -12.77 14.25
CA ALA A 925 -10.26 -12.84 13.86
C ALA A 925 -9.36 -12.14 14.90
N PHE A 926 -9.76 -10.95 15.36
CA PHE A 926 -9.00 -10.17 16.33
C PHE A 926 -8.87 -10.89 17.69
N ASP A 927 -9.99 -11.36 18.26
CA ASP A 927 -10.00 -12.13 19.52
C ASP A 927 -9.21 -13.45 19.43
N ALA A 928 -9.03 -13.99 18.22
CA ALA A 928 -8.25 -15.19 17.97
C ALA A 928 -6.75 -14.92 17.72
N HIS A 929 -6.28 -13.67 17.80
CA HIS A 929 -4.92 -13.21 17.44
C HIS A 929 -4.56 -13.35 15.96
N TYR A 930 -5.55 -13.20 15.08
CA TYR A 930 -5.37 -13.13 13.62
C TYR A 930 -5.63 -11.71 13.10
N VAL A 931 -5.17 -11.44 11.89
CA VAL A 931 -5.44 -10.18 11.18
C VAL A 931 -6.78 -10.33 10.44
N PRO A 932 -7.78 -9.49 10.72
CA PRO A 932 -9.08 -9.58 10.07
C PRO A 932 -8.98 -9.34 8.56
N ARG A 933 -9.97 -9.84 7.80
CA ARG A 933 -10.07 -9.51 6.38
C ARG A 933 -10.64 -8.11 6.17
N THR A 934 -10.46 -7.57 4.97
CA THR A 934 -11.01 -6.25 4.63
C THR A 934 -12.54 -6.29 4.72
N LYS A 935 -13.18 -5.14 4.98
CA LYS A 935 -14.65 -5.06 5.02
C LYS A 935 -15.30 -5.56 3.72
N SER A 936 -14.71 -5.32 2.55
CA SER A 936 -15.18 -5.90 1.27
C SER A 936 -15.22 -7.42 1.35
N THR A 937 -14.11 -8.07 1.74
CA THR A 937 -14.01 -9.52 1.88
C THR A 937 -15.02 -10.09 2.89
N ILE A 938 -15.27 -9.37 4.00
CA ILE A 938 -16.26 -9.75 5.01
C ILE A 938 -17.68 -9.64 4.44
N ASP A 939 -18.03 -8.51 3.80
CA ASP A 939 -19.35 -8.28 3.21
C ASP A 939 -19.61 -9.25 2.03
N GLU A 940 -18.58 -9.59 1.25
CA GLU A 940 -18.60 -10.63 0.21
C GLU A 940 -18.85 -12.03 0.80
N ASN A 941 -18.14 -12.39 1.88
CA ASN A 941 -18.36 -13.65 2.60
C ASN A 941 -19.77 -13.73 3.19
N VAL A 942 -20.29 -12.64 3.77
CA VAL A 942 -21.66 -12.52 4.30
C VAL A 942 -22.68 -12.70 3.16
N ALA A 943 -22.59 -11.93 2.08
CA ALA A 943 -23.49 -12.05 0.94
C ALA A 943 -23.47 -13.46 0.32
N ARG A 944 -22.29 -14.09 0.27
CA ARG A 944 -22.11 -15.46 -0.24
C ARG A 944 -22.73 -16.52 0.67
N VAL A 945 -22.58 -16.41 1.99
CA VAL A 945 -23.23 -17.37 2.91
C VAL A 945 -24.74 -17.16 2.94
N ASP A 946 -25.23 -15.93 2.83
CA ASP A 946 -26.67 -15.65 2.84
C ASP A 946 -27.40 -16.21 1.60
N GLU A 947 -26.85 -16.05 0.40
CA GLU A 947 -27.44 -16.63 -0.81
C GLU A 947 -27.41 -18.17 -0.77
N LEU A 948 -26.38 -18.78 -0.18
CA LEU A 948 -26.28 -20.24 -0.02
C LEU A 948 -27.17 -20.81 1.09
N THR A 949 -27.58 -19.99 2.06
CA THR A 949 -28.44 -20.37 3.20
C THR A 949 -29.86 -19.77 3.10
N LYS A 950 -30.24 -19.36 1.89
CA LYS A 950 -31.48 -18.66 1.54
C LYS A 950 -32.69 -19.60 1.65
N GLY A 951 -33.65 -19.25 2.49
CA GLY A 951 -34.84 -20.06 2.75
C GLY A 951 -34.64 -21.22 3.74
N VAL A 952 -33.44 -21.39 4.30
CA VAL A 952 -33.19 -22.30 5.42
C VAL A 952 -33.94 -21.77 6.65
N PRO A 953 -34.78 -22.58 7.33
CA PRO A 953 -35.53 -22.12 8.50
C PRO A 953 -34.61 -21.86 9.71
N PRO A 954 -35.04 -21.04 10.68
CA PRO A 954 -34.27 -20.81 11.91
C PRO A 954 -34.13 -22.11 12.72
N VAL A 955 -33.10 -22.17 13.57
CA VAL A 955 -32.87 -23.30 14.49
C VAL A 955 -34.07 -23.46 15.42
N THR A 956 -34.67 -24.65 15.41
CA THR A 956 -35.70 -25.04 16.38
C THR A 956 -35.09 -25.41 17.72
N ALA A 957 -35.73 -24.96 18.80
CA ALA A 957 -35.41 -25.32 20.18
C ALA A 957 -35.84 -26.76 20.53
#